data_AF-A0A945JVQ3-F1
#
_entry.id   AF-A0A945JVQ3-F1
#
_cell.length_a   1.000
_cell.length_b   1.000
_cell.length_c   1.000
_cell.angle_alpha   90.00
_cell.angle_beta   90.00
_cell.angle_gamma   90.00
#
_symmetry.space_group_name_H-M   'P 1'
#
loop_
_entity.id
_entity.type
_entity.pdbx_description
1 polymer ?
#
loop_
_entity_poly.entity_id
_entity_poly.type
_entity_poly.pdbx_seq_one_letter_code
_entity_poly.pdbx_strand_id
1 'polypeptide(L)'
;MAKSSSDGLARLQNESRIPATTWRQWCNLLKMDPLEAIDVWEEICHPIMVANGKTPEIPYILQLRSGRLDLDIFEFKEEVAKVLHFMTFIYSLNDDRLTKGKIKTALLKLYRTTSQRVVSDRPRDYIERFIADACALVIVAKILKGANITLTSVLKPVIDGAASLPQVLQLGLKSLEPGDLSDSIREFFDDPFLNPNAAAAASKVVENQEEDEEVNEVEASEVGSANTDEYDDDDDDDDDDDEEDEEEEDDDEDDDDEDDDDEDDDDDDDDDDDDDDDDDDEQEVDASDDYDDDDDDDEEDVAAIDTVLLKFKTAIHALYEAEDFSGGSAEDDDEAEGESPLVKRLKIIAAFNPLRATIPSMEEAQKIAMRLERARNAGRHRPALNAPAAPAKAAAGGGGKAGGGGKSAGGGKSGGGGATVIKGGGGGTSAATSAGGGGGSGEAPTAGPRPTPRSDGKGSDRVDMNKVEGVTVEPTDFVDAADVTFGEFSERLKQVCNGLASVESADQIVWSLFVDPAGAIGDVPGLARALTRENTPTFKAYTVIRMAAQFMGLKNLLTVSDQALKKERNFTVELNQLFNYVKNSNREIQPDTRQVSPLAKVLDHAASALVRLEALRVNVEFAETHGEQYTREAVIVYFEEALRQITDETDRDILNLARERADADTATMLASHEAQEFVDSILKTSRGFAMELVAEDHAASEEKLQAALAAAPLTFEGAEPSQAGDVPVELLKPSDLGAIYDETAKHICGQVWAVLTAVHQPEKVVPQILDMLREVLMACFRFKPEKRRHQDNARLALSVVSLDKVSGNANLKDLYVRVSDDGQMHYVDDYEDGTFVDLFELREYKPARLASAAKKEAEANDTEALQTGRKYLCTVGRTNRLIGEAPADIINGCVRDDAGATKVFPAF
;
A
#
# COMPACT_ATOMS: atom_id res chain seq x y z
N MET A 1 -9.64 -50.44 6.08
CA MET A 1 -10.66 -49.46 5.61
C MET A 1 -11.86 -49.34 6.56
N ALA A 2 -12.83 -50.26 6.61
CA ALA A 2 -14.14 -50.02 7.27
C ALA A 2 -14.12 -49.52 8.74
N LYS A 3 -13.06 -49.79 9.53
CA LYS A 3 -12.83 -49.18 10.85
C LYS A 3 -12.48 -47.68 10.76
N SER A 4 -11.45 -47.29 10.01
CA SER A 4 -11.01 -45.89 9.90
C SER A 4 -12.11 -45.00 9.30
N SER A 5 -12.82 -45.45 8.27
CA SER A 5 -14.01 -44.77 7.74
C SER A 5 -15.16 -44.67 8.76
N SER A 6 -15.20 -45.56 9.76
CA SER A 6 -16.20 -45.51 10.84
C SER A 6 -15.84 -44.52 11.95
N ASP A 7 -14.54 -44.40 12.26
CA ASP A 7 -14.00 -43.49 13.28
C ASP A 7 -13.88 -42.05 12.75
N GLY A 8 -13.49 -41.85 11.49
CA GLY A 8 -13.50 -40.53 10.83
C GLY A 8 -14.90 -39.90 10.80
N LEU A 9 -15.94 -40.66 10.43
CA LEU A 9 -17.33 -40.19 10.54
C LEU A 9 -17.82 -40.01 11.99
N ALA A 10 -17.12 -40.59 12.98
CA ALA A 10 -17.36 -40.29 14.40
C ALA A 10 -16.65 -39.00 14.86
N ARG A 11 -15.48 -38.66 14.30
CA ARG A 11 -14.86 -37.32 14.41
C ARG A 11 -15.80 -36.25 13.88
N LEU A 12 -16.29 -36.40 12.65
CA LEU A 12 -17.26 -35.47 12.03
C LEU A 12 -18.50 -35.25 12.89
N GLN A 13 -19.01 -36.29 13.56
CA GLN A 13 -20.18 -36.18 14.42
C GLN A 13 -19.95 -35.26 15.63
N ASN A 14 -18.75 -35.27 16.21
CA ASN A 14 -18.45 -34.44 17.38
C ASN A 14 -18.30 -32.97 17.00
N GLU A 15 -17.69 -32.69 15.84
CA GLU A 15 -17.40 -31.34 15.35
C GLU A 15 -18.62 -30.68 14.70
N SER A 16 -19.21 -31.33 13.69
CA SER A 16 -20.36 -30.79 12.96
C SER A 16 -21.70 -30.95 13.70
N ARG A 17 -21.71 -31.76 14.77
CA ARG A 17 -22.90 -32.10 15.60
C ARG A 17 -24.01 -32.82 14.84
N ILE A 18 -23.71 -33.33 13.64
CA ILE A 18 -24.61 -34.11 12.80
C ILE A 18 -24.31 -35.60 13.02
N PRO A 19 -25.30 -36.47 13.27
CA PRO A 19 -25.06 -37.89 13.51
C PRO A 19 -24.25 -38.57 12.41
N ALA A 20 -23.32 -39.46 12.78
CA ALA A 20 -22.52 -40.22 11.82
C ALA A 20 -23.39 -41.04 10.84
N THR A 21 -24.60 -41.45 11.29
CA THR A 21 -25.61 -42.09 10.44
C THR A 21 -26.15 -41.18 9.35
N THR A 22 -26.20 -39.86 9.57
CA THR A 22 -26.67 -38.87 8.61
C THR A 22 -25.57 -38.52 7.60
N TRP A 23 -24.31 -38.43 8.04
CA TRP A 23 -23.16 -38.38 7.13
C TRP A 23 -23.12 -39.59 6.20
N ARG A 24 -23.23 -40.82 6.74
CA ARG A 24 -23.33 -42.06 5.91
C ARG A 24 -24.52 -42.04 4.95
N GLN A 25 -25.66 -41.46 5.36
CA GLN A 25 -26.81 -41.30 4.45
C GLN A 25 -26.50 -40.33 3.30
N TRP A 26 -25.74 -39.25 3.53
CA TRP A 26 -25.32 -38.34 2.45
C TRP A 26 -24.29 -39.01 1.52
N CYS A 27 -23.25 -39.64 2.05
CA CYS A 27 -22.30 -40.44 1.27
C CYS A 27 -23.03 -41.46 0.36
N ASN A 28 -23.92 -42.27 0.94
CA ASN A 28 -24.68 -43.29 0.21
C ASN A 28 -25.64 -42.71 -0.84
N LEU A 29 -26.26 -41.54 -0.57
CA LEU A 29 -27.16 -40.87 -1.53
C LEU A 29 -26.41 -40.17 -2.67
N LEU A 30 -25.15 -39.80 -2.45
CA LEU A 30 -24.31 -39.10 -3.42
C LEU A 30 -23.32 -40.03 -4.15
N LYS A 31 -23.26 -41.32 -3.78
CA LYS A 31 -22.25 -42.30 -4.22
C LYS A 31 -20.81 -41.81 -4.00
N MET A 32 -20.57 -41.19 -2.85
CA MET A 32 -19.31 -40.53 -2.50
C MET A 32 -18.70 -41.20 -1.27
N ASP A 33 -17.37 -41.35 -1.22
CA ASP A 33 -16.70 -42.03 -0.11
C ASP A 33 -16.86 -41.24 1.22
N PRO A 34 -16.88 -41.92 2.38
CA PRO A 34 -16.69 -41.28 3.67
C PRO A 34 -15.48 -40.34 3.80
N LEU A 35 -14.35 -40.63 3.15
CA LEU A 35 -13.13 -39.80 3.18
C LEU A 35 -13.34 -38.46 2.47
N GLU A 36 -13.86 -38.48 1.24
CA GLU A 36 -14.30 -37.28 0.50
C GLU A 36 -15.25 -36.37 1.32
N ALA A 37 -16.11 -36.98 2.14
CA ALA A 37 -17.01 -36.24 3.04
C ALA A 37 -16.33 -35.67 4.30
N ILE A 38 -15.18 -36.24 4.71
CA ILE A 38 -14.29 -35.73 5.76
C ILE A 38 -13.46 -34.57 5.20
N ASP A 39 -12.88 -34.71 4.01
CA ASP A 39 -12.03 -33.68 3.42
C ASP A 39 -12.84 -32.40 3.11
N VAL A 40 -14.05 -32.55 2.57
CA VAL A 40 -15.03 -31.44 2.42
C VAL A 40 -15.51 -30.88 3.77
N TRP A 41 -15.45 -31.65 4.86
CA TRP A 41 -15.68 -31.07 6.19
C TRP A 41 -14.50 -30.21 6.63
N GLU A 42 -13.28 -30.75 6.57
CA GLU A 42 -12.11 -30.20 7.24
C GLU A 42 -11.49 -29.03 6.47
N GLU A 43 -11.43 -29.09 5.14
CA GLU A 43 -10.87 -28.01 4.30
C GLU A 43 -11.89 -26.92 3.92
N ILE A 44 -13.19 -27.24 3.92
CA ILE A 44 -14.24 -26.34 3.41
C ILE A 44 -15.27 -25.99 4.50
N CYS A 45 -16.01 -26.97 5.02
CA CYS A 45 -17.17 -26.64 5.86
C CYS A 45 -16.80 -26.13 7.25
N HIS A 46 -15.71 -26.62 7.84
CA HIS A 46 -15.26 -26.27 9.18
C HIS A 46 -14.64 -24.85 9.21
N PRO A 47 -13.71 -24.45 8.31
CA PRO A 47 -13.25 -23.06 8.22
C PRO A 47 -14.38 -22.07 7.98
N ILE A 48 -15.32 -22.36 7.06
CA ILE A 48 -16.51 -21.52 6.85
C ILE A 48 -17.36 -21.41 8.12
N MET A 49 -17.56 -22.51 8.86
CA MET A 49 -18.33 -22.52 10.10
C MET A 49 -17.69 -21.69 11.20
N VAL A 50 -16.38 -21.78 11.36
CA VAL A 50 -15.59 -21.02 12.35
C VAL A 50 -15.62 -19.54 11.98
N ALA A 51 -15.23 -19.18 10.75
CA ALA A 51 -15.18 -17.80 10.28
C ALA A 51 -16.54 -17.08 10.37
N ASN A 52 -17.66 -17.75 10.05
CA ASN A 52 -18.99 -17.12 10.05
C ASN A 52 -19.81 -17.33 11.33
N GLY A 53 -19.33 -18.16 12.28
CA GLY A 53 -20.08 -18.57 13.46
C GLY A 53 -21.42 -19.28 13.15
N LYS A 54 -21.54 -19.87 11.95
CA LYS A 54 -22.75 -20.53 11.41
C LYS A 54 -22.34 -21.71 10.56
N THR A 55 -22.90 -22.89 10.83
CA THR A 55 -22.70 -24.08 9.98
C THR A 55 -23.18 -23.80 8.55
N PRO A 56 -22.35 -24.04 7.51
CA PRO A 56 -22.77 -23.89 6.12
C PRO A 56 -23.80 -24.97 5.72
N GLU A 57 -24.37 -24.84 4.51
CA GLU A 57 -25.24 -25.88 3.94
C GLU A 57 -24.41 -27.07 3.43
N ILE A 58 -23.85 -27.85 4.35
CA ILE A 58 -23.05 -29.06 4.09
C ILE A 58 -23.68 -29.95 3.00
N PRO A 59 -25.00 -30.27 2.99
CA PRO A 59 -25.58 -31.13 1.96
C PRO A 59 -25.57 -30.52 0.55
N TYR A 60 -25.44 -29.19 0.43
CA TYR A 60 -25.29 -28.50 -0.84
C TYR A 60 -23.83 -28.54 -1.32
N ILE A 61 -22.87 -28.34 -0.41
CA ILE A 61 -21.43 -28.42 -0.71
C ILE A 61 -21.05 -29.86 -1.11
N LEU A 62 -21.52 -30.87 -0.37
CA LEU A 62 -21.35 -32.29 -0.74
C LEU A 62 -22.03 -32.60 -2.11
N GLN A 63 -23.13 -31.93 -2.45
CA GLN A 63 -23.76 -32.06 -3.78
C GLN A 63 -22.97 -31.37 -4.90
N LEU A 64 -22.12 -30.39 -4.60
CA LEU A 64 -21.16 -29.85 -5.57
C LEU A 64 -19.98 -30.82 -5.72
N ARG A 65 -19.37 -31.29 -4.60
CA ARG A 65 -18.28 -32.27 -4.63
C ARG A 65 -18.65 -33.57 -5.34
N SER A 66 -19.84 -34.12 -5.11
CA SER A 66 -20.31 -35.32 -5.82
C SER A 66 -20.58 -35.11 -7.32
N GLY A 67 -20.34 -33.91 -7.85
CA GLY A 67 -20.33 -33.60 -9.28
C GLY A 67 -18.94 -33.16 -9.79
N ARG A 68 -17.94 -33.07 -8.90
CA ARG A 68 -16.52 -32.75 -9.18
C ARG A 68 -15.60 -33.60 -8.28
N LEU A 69 -15.60 -34.91 -8.53
CA LEU A 69 -14.67 -35.89 -7.92
C LEU A 69 -13.40 -36.09 -8.76
N ASP A 70 -13.31 -35.41 -9.90
CA ASP A 70 -12.16 -35.31 -10.80
C ASP A 70 -11.07 -34.35 -10.29
N LEU A 71 -11.44 -33.36 -9.46
CA LEU A 71 -10.52 -32.40 -8.84
C LEU A 71 -9.95 -32.95 -7.52
N ASP A 72 -8.80 -32.42 -7.10
CA ASP A 72 -8.40 -32.53 -5.70
C ASP A 72 -9.27 -31.63 -4.77
N ILE A 73 -9.07 -31.75 -3.45
CA ILE A 73 -9.87 -30.99 -2.47
C ILE A 73 -9.56 -29.49 -2.45
N PHE A 74 -8.33 -29.08 -2.77
CA PHE A 74 -7.88 -27.69 -2.80
C PHE A 74 -8.31 -26.97 -4.09
N GLU A 75 -8.23 -27.63 -5.24
CA GLU A 75 -8.84 -27.16 -6.49
C GLU A 75 -10.36 -26.99 -6.34
N PHE A 76 -11.03 -28.00 -5.75
CA PHE A 76 -12.46 -27.91 -5.48
C PHE A 76 -12.80 -26.82 -4.44
N LYS A 77 -11.92 -26.58 -3.45
CA LYS A 77 -12.03 -25.47 -2.48
C LYS A 77 -11.91 -24.11 -3.15
N GLU A 78 -10.98 -23.94 -4.07
CA GLU A 78 -10.87 -22.74 -4.92
C GLU A 78 -12.13 -22.52 -5.77
N GLU A 79 -12.70 -23.56 -6.35
CA GLU A 79 -13.87 -23.47 -7.21
C GLU A 79 -15.16 -23.20 -6.43
N VAL A 80 -15.41 -23.97 -5.37
CA VAL A 80 -16.67 -23.91 -4.62
C VAL A 80 -16.81 -22.58 -3.88
N ALA A 81 -15.71 -21.91 -3.54
CA ALA A 81 -15.71 -20.54 -3.02
C ALA A 81 -16.40 -19.56 -3.97
N LYS A 82 -16.09 -19.62 -5.28
CA LYS A 82 -16.64 -18.76 -6.33
C LYS A 82 -18.15 -19.01 -6.51
N VAL A 83 -18.57 -20.28 -6.47
CA VAL A 83 -20.00 -20.70 -6.49
C VAL A 83 -20.76 -20.17 -5.26
N LEU A 84 -20.20 -20.33 -4.06
CA LEU A 84 -20.81 -19.89 -2.80
C LEU A 84 -20.89 -18.36 -2.70
N HIS A 85 -19.92 -17.63 -3.26
CA HIS A 85 -19.96 -16.16 -3.34
C HIS A 85 -21.07 -15.68 -4.28
N PHE A 86 -21.18 -16.23 -5.49
CA PHE A 86 -22.27 -15.91 -6.43
C PHE A 86 -23.66 -16.19 -5.84
N MET A 87 -23.79 -17.33 -5.14
CA MET A 87 -25.01 -17.69 -4.42
C MET A 87 -25.32 -16.67 -3.30
N THR A 88 -24.32 -16.25 -2.53
CA THR A 88 -24.46 -15.26 -1.45
C THR A 88 -24.83 -13.88 -1.99
N PHE A 89 -24.26 -13.47 -3.13
CA PHE A 89 -24.58 -12.25 -3.86
C PHE A 89 -26.07 -12.22 -4.26
N ILE A 90 -26.59 -13.26 -4.92
CA ILE A 90 -28.01 -13.35 -5.32
C ILE A 90 -28.96 -13.21 -4.12
N TYR A 91 -28.66 -13.89 -3.00
CA TYR A 91 -29.49 -13.77 -1.81
C TYR A 91 -29.38 -12.39 -1.14
N SER A 92 -28.20 -11.77 -1.16
CA SER A 92 -27.97 -10.45 -0.57
C SER A 92 -28.71 -9.32 -1.32
N LEU A 93 -28.93 -9.44 -2.63
CA LEU A 93 -29.74 -8.50 -3.41
C LEU A 93 -31.18 -8.37 -2.91
N ASN A 94 -31.70 -9.34 -2.14
CA ASN A 94 -33.09 -9.37 -1.66
C ASN A 94 -34.09 -9.11 -2.81
N ASP A 95 -33.93 -9.83 -3.93
CA ASP A 95 -34.82 -9.75 -5.09
C ASP A 95 -35.64 -11.06 -5.21
N ASP A 96 -36.97 -10.90 -5.18
CA ASP A 96 -37.95 -11.97 -5.28
C ASP A 96 -37.92 -12.66 -6.66
N ARG A 97 -37.51 -11.98 -7.74
CA ARG A 97 -37.34 -12.62 -9.06
C ARG A 97 -36.14 -13.56 -9.07
N LEU A 98 -35.07 -13.22 -8.36
CA LEU A 98 -33.84 -14.00 -8.36
C LEU A 98 -33.85 -15.16 -7.35
N THR A 99 -34.43 -14.93 -6.17
CA THR A 99 -34.36 -15.87 -5.03
C THR A 99 -35.52 -16.87 -4.95
N LYS A 100 -36.65 -16.61 -5.62
CA LYS A 100 -37.89 -17.39 -5.51
C LYS A 100 -37.86 -18.70 -6.30
N GLY A 101 -38.53 -19.71 -5.73
CA GLY A 101 -38.56 -21.07 -6.27
C GLY A 101 -37.48 -21.95 -5.64
N LYS A 102 -36.89 -22.86 -6.42
CA LYS A 102 -35.83 -23.78 -5.99
C LYS A 102 -34.47 -23.35 -6.55
N ILE A 103 -34.12 -22.06 -6.40
CA ILE A 103 -32.93 -21.48 -7.04
C ILE A 103 -31.65 -22.26 -6.72
N LYS A 104 -31.45 -22.71 -5.48
CA LYS A 104 -30.30 -23.55 -5.09
C LYS A 104 -30.19 -24.81 -5.95
N THR A 105 -31.29 -25.55 -6.10
CA THR A 105 -31.36 -26.75 -6.94
C THR A 105 -31.20 -26.44 -8.43
N ALA A 106 -31.62 -25.26 -8.89
CA ALA A 106 -31.43 -24.83 -10.27
C ALA A 106 -29.96 -24.46 -10.55
N LEU A 107 -29.29 -23.72 -9.66
CA LEU A 107 -27.87 -23.38 -9.80
C LEU A 107 -26.97 -24.63 -9.71
N LEU A 108 -27.23 -25.55 -8.77
CA LEU A 108 -26.56 -26.86 -8.70
C LEU A 108 -26.73 -27.67 -10.00
N LYS A 109 -27.91 -27.61 -10.62
CA LYS A 109 -28.14 -28.25 -11.92
C LYS A 109 -27.38 -27.53 -13.03
N LEU A 110 -27.43 -26.20 -13.12
CA LEU A 110 -26.67 -25.43 -14.11
C LEU A 110 -25.17 -25.75 -14.01
N TYR A 111 -24.62 -25.75 -12.80
CA TYR A 111 -23.23 -26.12 -12.48
C TYR A 111 -22.88 -27.48 -13.11
N ARG A 112 -23.63 -28.54 -12.79
CA ARG A 112 -23.45 -29.89 -13.37
C ARG A 112 -23.66 -29.94 -14.89
N THR A 113 -24.62 -29.19 -15.43
CA THR A 113 -24.87 -29.11 -16.87
C THR A 113 -23.79 -28.29 -17.59
N THR A 114 -23.04 -27.42 -16.91
CA THR A 114 -21.89 -26.71 -17.47
C THR A 114 -20.63 -27.60 -17.46
N SER A 115 -20.41 -28.46 -16.46
CA SER A 115 -19.23 -29.35 -16.43
C SER A 115 -19.35 -30.48 -17.45
N GLN A 116 -20.58 -30.79 -17.86
CA GLN A 116 -20.87 -31.67 -19.00
C GLN A 116 -20.80 -30.97 -20.37
N ARG A 117 -20.55 -29.66 -20.42
CA ARG A 117 -20.49 -28.85 -21.67
C ARG A 117 -19.12 -28.22 -21.94
N VAL A 118 -18.33 -27.95 -20.91
CA VAL A 118 -16.96 -27.46 -21.03
C VAL A 118 -16.01 -28.64 -20.99
N VAL A 119 -15.30 -28.87 -22.10
CA VAL A 119 -14.14 -29.76 -22.16
C VAL A 119 -12.94 -28.84 -22.42
N SER A 120 -12.10 -28.65 -21.40
CA SER A 120 -10.86 -27.90 -21.45
C SER A 120 -9.86 -28.54 -20.50
N ASP A 121 -8.57 -28.46 -20.83
CA ASP A 121 -7.48 -28.94 -19.99
C ASP A 121 -7.18 -27.98 -18.81
N ARG A 122 -7.77 -26.78 -18.81
CA ARG A 122 -7.68 -25.80 -17.72
C ARG A 122 -8.92 -25.88 -16.81
N PRO A 123 -8.79 -26.24 -15.52
CA PRO A 123 -9.93 -26.32 -14.59
C PRO A 123 -10.68 -24.99 -14.36
N ARG A 124 -10.01 -23.85 -14.54
CA ARG A 124 -10.57 -22.51 -14.30
C ARG A 124 -11.64 -22.10 -15.32
N ASP A 125 -11.47 -22.47 -16.59
CA ASP A 125 -12.39 -22.17 -17.70
C ASP A 125 -13.83 -22.58 -17.38
N TYR A 126 -14.00 -23.73 -16.72
CA TYR A 126 -15.31 -24.26 -16.34
C TYR A 126 -16.03 -23.36 -15.34
N ILE A 127 -15.36 -22.92 -14.27
CA ILE A 127 -16.00 -22.11 -13.22
C ILE A 127 -16.27 -20.69 -13.72
N GLU A 128 -15.38 -20.13 -14.54
CA GLU A 128 -15.60 -18.86 -15.24
C GLU A 128 -16.81 -18.95 -16.17
N ARG A 129 -16.91 -20.01 -16.98
CA ARG A 129 -18.07 -20.29 -17.82
C ARG A 129 -19.36 -20.41 -17.02
N PHE A 130 -19.35 -21.10 -15.87
CA PHE A 130 -20.52 -21.23 -14.99
C PHE A 130 -20.95 -19.86 -14.44
N ILE A 131 -20.00 -19.04 -13.97
CA ILE A 131 -20.28 -17.71 -13.43
C ILE A 131 -20.85 -16.80 -14.54
N ALA A 132 -20.26 -16.80 -15.74
CA ALA A 132 -20.74 -16.03 -16.88
C ALA A 132 -22.15 -16.47 -17.34
N ASP A 133 -22.38 -17.77 -17.57
CA ASP A 133 -23.69 -18.36 -17.90
C ASP A 133 -24.74 -17.91 -16.86
N ALA A 134 -24.40 -17.96 -15.55
CA ALA A 134 -25.31 -17.61 -14.47
C ALA A 134 -25.58 -16.10 -14.36
N CYS A 135 -24.56 -15.26 -14.52
CA CYS A 135 -24.69 -13.80 -14.62
C CYS A 135 -25.60 -13.39 -15.79
N ALA A 136 -25.42 -14.00 -16.96
CA ALA A 136 -26.26 -13.73 -18.12
C ALA A 136 -27.74 -14.09 -17.88
N LEU A 137 -28.00 -15.24 -17.25
CA LEU A 137 -29.35 -15.68 -16.89
C LEU A 137 -30.00 -14.83 -15.78
N VAL A 138 -29.21 -14.20 -14.89
CA VAL A 138 -29.68 -13.17 -13.93
C VAL A 138 -30.23 -11.95 -14.67
N ILE A 139 -29.51 -11.41 -15.66
CA ILE A 139 -29.98 -10.27 -16.47
C ILE A 139 -31.26 -10.64 -17.23
N VAL A 140 -31.31 -11.82 -17.87
CA VAL A 140 -32.53 -12.30 -18.55
C VAL A 140 -33.72 -12.38 -17.59
N ALA A 141 -33.53 -12.87 -16.35
CA ALA A 141 -34.59 -12.93 -15.34
C ALA A 141 -35.11 -11.55 -14.87
N LYS A 142 -34.34 -10.48 -15.05
CA LYS A 142 -34.73 -9.09 -14.73
C LYS A 142 -35.47 -8.42 -15.89
N ILE A 143 -35.01 -8.58 -17.13
CA ILE A 143 -35.57 -7.90 -18.31
C ILE A 143 -36.87 -8.50 -18.85
N LEU A 144 -37.10 -9.81 -18.67
CA LEU A 144 -38.29 -10.47 -19.20
C LEU A 144 -39.57 -10.00 -18.50
N LYS A 145 -40.52 -9.48 -19.28
CA LYS A 145 -41.74 -8.81 -18.79
C LYS A 145 -42.82 -9.83 -18.40
N GLY A 146 -42.81 -10.28 -17.14
CA GLY A 146 -43.89 -11.09 -16.58
C GLY A 146 -43.83 -11.27 -15.06
N ALA A 147 -44.95 -11.03 -14.37
CA ALA A 147 -45.03 -11.04 -12.90
C ALA A 147 -44.75 -12.41 -12.23
N ASN A 148 -44.65 -13.50 -13.01
CA ASN A 148 -44.31 -14.85 -12.54
C ASN A 148 -42.93 -15.31 -13.02
N ILE A 149 -42.18 -14.49 -13.76
CA ILE A 149 -40.85 -14.85 -14.25
C ILE A 149 -39.86 -14.73 -13.10
N THR A 150 -39.07 -15.79 -12.93
CA THR A 150 -38.04 -15.94 -11.91
C THR A 150 -36.78 -16.53 -12.52
N LEU A 151 -35.63 -16.34 -11.88
CA LEU A 151 -34.37 -16.96 -12.28
C LEU A 151 -34.49 -18.49 -12.35
N THR A 152 -35.21 -19.12 -11.39
CA THR A 152 -35.56 -20.55 -11.44
C THR A 152 -36.27 -20.95 -12.75
N SER A 153 -37.16 -20.11 -13.28
CA SER A 153 -37.88 -20.39 -14.55
C SER A 153 -37.07 -20.08 -15.82
N VAL A 154 -36.08 -19.19 -15.75
CA VAL A 154 -35.17 -18.86 -16.86
C VAL A 154 -34.03 -19.88 -16.97
N LEU A 155 -33.55 -20.38 -15.82
CA LEU A 155 -32.60 -21.49 -15.74
C LEU A 155 -33.16 -22.81 -16.29
N LYS A 156 -34.46 -23.08 -16.08
CA LYS A 156 -35.06 -24.39 -16.37
C LYS A 156 -34.93 -24.84 -17.83
N PRO A 157 -35.22 -24.01 -18.87
CA PRO A 157 -35.01 -24.39 -20.27
C PRO A 157 -33.56 -24.77 -20.61
N VAL A 158 -32.57 -24.07 -20.04
CA VAL A 158 -31.14 -24.35 -20.27
C VAL A 158 -30.73 -25.66 -19.60
N ILE A 159 -31.18 -25.87 -18.36
CA ILE A 159 -30.91 -27.07 -17.55
C ILE A 159 -31.54 -28.34 -18.14
N ASP A 160 -32.76 -28.23 -18.67
CA ASP A 160 -33.49 -29.36 -19.26
C ASP A 160 -33.14 -29.56 -20.76
N GLY A 161 -32.16 -28.82 -21.31
CA GLY A 161 -31.75 -28.89 -22.73
C GLY A 161 -32.76 -28.33 -23.74
N ALA A 162 -33.89 -27.78 -23.28
CA ALA A 162 -35.00 -27.31 -24.11
C ALA A 162 -34.75 -25.94 -24.79
N ALA A 163 -33.70 -25.21 -24.39
CA ALA A 163 -33.19 -24.05 -25.11
C ALA A 163 -31.69 -23.85 -24.81
N SER A 164 -30.89 -23.46 -25.81
CA SER A 164 -29.49 -23.09 -25.59
C SER A 164 -29.37 -21.71 -24.92
N LEU A 165 -28.25 -21.44 -24.25
CA LEU A 165 -28.02 -20.13 -23.64
C LEU A 165 -28.19 -18.97 -24.65
N PRO A 166 -27.56 -18.98 -25.85
CA PRO A 166 -27.77 -17.93 -26.85
C PRO A 166 -29.24 -17.72 -27.26
N GLN A 167 -30.06 -18.78 -27.32
CA GLN A 167 -31.50 -18.65 -27.58
C GLN A 167 -32.23 -17.90 -26.43
N VAL A 168 -31.82 -18.13 -25.19
CA VAL A 168 -32.36 -17.46 -24.00
C VAL A 168 -31.89 -15.99 -23.92
N LEU A 169 -30.63 -15.69 -24.28
CA LEU A 169 -30.14 -14.31 -24.40
C LEU A 169 -30.88 -13.54 -25.50
N GLN A 170 -31.10 -14.17 -26.67
CA GLN A 170 -31.88 -13.60 -27.77
C GLN A 170 -33.35 -13.35 -27.42
N LEU A 171 -33.96 -14.17 -26.56
CA LEU A 171 -35.30 -13.90 -26.01
C LEU A 171 -35.28 -12.68 -25.06
N GLY A 172 -34.19 -12.51 -24.30
CA GLY A 172 -33.90 -11.32 -23.50
C GLY A 172 -33.82 -10.06 -24.36
N LEU A 173 -32.93 -10.03 -25.35
CA LEU A 173 -32.73 -8.91 -26.28
C LEU A 173 -34.04 -8.47 -26.95
N LYS A 174 -34.87 -9.42 -27.40
CA LYS A 174 -36.18 -9.16 -28.02
C LYS A 174 -37.23 -8.58 -27.07
N SER A 175 -36.96 -8.54 -25.76
CA SER A 175 -37.87 -7.99 -24.74
C SER A 175 -37.51 -6.57 -24.28
N LEU A 176 -36.34 -6.06 -24.69
CA LEU A 176 -35.82 -4.73 -24.38
C LEU A 176 -36.58 -3.62 -25.14
N GLU A 177 -36.62 -2.42 -24.56
CA GLU A 177 -37.12 -1.20 -25.21
C GLU A 177 -35.95 -0.29 -25.65
N PRO A 178 -36.10 0.58 -26.66
CA PRO A 178 -35.02 1.49 -27.08
C PRO A 178 -34.69 2.52 -25.99
N GLY A 179 -33.40 2.67 -25.65
CA GLY A 179 -32.89 3.60 -24.65
C GLY A 179 -31.66 3.05 -23.91
N ASP A 180 -30.93 3.93 -23.24
CA ASP A 180 -29.56 3.75 -22.72
C ASP A 180 -29.37 2.43 -21.92
N LEU A 181 -30.34 2.08 -21.06
CA LEU A 181 -30.38 0.82 -20.30
C LEU A 181 -30.16 -0.42 -21.18
N SER A 182 -30.75 -0.42 -22.37
CA SER A 182 -30.71 -1.55 -23.29
C SER A 182 -29.41 -1.62 -24.08
N ASP A 183 -28.61 -0.57 -24.10
CA ASP A 183 -27.31 -0.56 -24.77
C ASP A 183 -26.25 -1.20 -23.88
N SER A 184 -26.21 -0.89 -22.57
CA SER A 184 -25.37 -1.64 -21.61
C SER A 184 -25.74 -3.13 -21.50
N ILE A 185 -27.01 -3.49 -21.76
CA ILE A 185 -27.45 -4.89 -21.76
C ILE A 185 -27.09 -5.60 -23.08
N ARG A 186 -27.07 -4.88 -24.22
CA ARG A 186 -26.53 -5.40 -25.50
C ARG A 186 -25.04 -5.63 -25.39
N GLU A 187 -24.28 -4.63 -24.96
CA GLU A 187 -22.83 -4.70 -24.76
C GLU A 187 -22.39 -5.90 -23.91
N PHE A 188 -23.20 -6.26 -22.91
CA PHE A 188 -23.01 -7.45 -22.10
C PHE A 188 -23.40 -8.77 -22.81
N PHE A 189 -24.51 -8.84 -23.54
CA PHE A 189 -24.97 -10.07 -24.20
C PHE A 189 -24.29 -10.37 -25.56
N ASP A 190 -23.73 -9.35 -26.21
CA ASP A 190 -22.96 -9.46 -27.45
C ASP A 190 -21.46 -9.66 -27.18
N ASP A 191 -21.06 -9.82 -25.91
CA ASP A 191 -19.69 -10.12 -25.50
C ASP A 191 -19.20 -11.47 -26.07
N PRO A 192 -17.98 -11.54 -26.66
CA PRO A 192 -17.45 -12.76 -27.28
C PRO A 192 -17.40 -13.98 -26.35
N PHE A 193 -17.13 -13.80 -25.05
CA PHE A 193 -17.07 -14.88 -24.08
C PHE A 193 -18.46 -15.50 -23.87
N LEU A 194 -19.50 -14.69 -23.80
CA LEU A 194 -20.88 -15.16 -23.64
C LEU A 194 -21.46 -15.72 -24.94
N ASN A 195 -21.19 -15.07 -26.07
CA ASN A 195 -21.76 -15.36 -27.38
C ASN A 195 -20.69 -15.33 -28.50
N PRO A 196 -19.86 -16.39 -28.65
CA PRO A 196 -18.80 -16.42 -29.67
C PRO A 196 -19.32 -16.32 -31.11
N ASN A 197 -20.60 -16.64 -31.35
CA ASN A 197 -21.26 -16.44 -32.64
C ASN A 197 -21.54 -14.95 -32.96
N ALA A 198 -21.52 -14.04 -31.98
CA ALA A 198 -21.62 -12.60 -32.23
C ALA A 198 -20.36 -12.08 -32.95
N ALA A 199 -19.17 -12.49 -32.52
CA ALA A 199 -17.92 -12.13 -33.18
C ALA A 199 -17.87 -12.62 -34.64
N ALA A 200 -18.25 -13.89 -34.88
CA ALA A 200 -18.33 -14.46 -36.23
C ALA A 200 -19.40 -13.79 -37.13
N ALA A 201 -20.42 -13.15 -36.55
CA ALA A 201 -21.38 -12.32 -37.28
C ALA A 201 -20.82 -10.90 -37.54
N ALA A 202 -20.12 -10.31 -36.58
CA ALA A 202 -19.51 -8.99 -36.69
C ALA A 202 -18.44 -8.93 -37.80
N SER A 203 -17.52 -9.91 -37.84
CA SER A 203 -16.51 -10.00 -38.93
C SER A 203 -17.16 -10.04 -40.31
N LYS A 204 -18.27 -10.77 -40.47
CA LYS A 204 -19.02 -10.83 -41.74
C LYS A 204 -19.77 -9.55 -42.09
N VAL A 205 -20.00 -8.64 -41.15
CA VAL A 205 -20.55 -7.31 -41.46
C VAL A 205 -19.45 -6.36 -41.92
N VAL A 206 -18.25 -6.42 -41.32
CA VAL A 206 -17.08 -5.62 -41.74
C VAL A 206 -16.62 -6.03 -43.15
N GLU A 207 -16.50 -7.33 -43.41
CA GLU A 207 -16.09 -7.88 -44.71
C GLU A 207 -17.09 -7.54 -45.85
N ASN A 208 -18.33 -7.15 -45.54
CA ASN A 208 -19.34 -6.67 -46.49
C ASN A 208 -19.52 -5.14 -46.48
N GLN A 209 -18.67 -4.37 -45.77
CA GLN A 209 -18.72 -2.91 -45.74
C GLN A 209 -17.50 -2.23 -46.39
N GLU A 210 -16.41 -2.96 -46.63
CA GLU A 210 -15.22 -2.41 -47.30
C GLU A 210 -15.24 -2.52 -48.83
N GLU A 211 -16.16 -3.30 -49.44
CA GLU A 211 -16.27 -3.43 -50.92
C GLU A 211 -17.21 -2.39 -51.59
N ASP A 212 -18.06 -1.67 -50.85
CA ASP A 212 -19.21 -0.93 -51.40
C ASP A 212 -19.01 0.61 -51.57
N GLU A 213 -17.84 1.19 -51.24
CA GLU A 213 -17.59 2.65 -51.38
C GLU A 213 -17.03 3.11 -52.75
N GLU A 214 -16.72 2.21 -53.70
CA GLU A 214 -16.45 2.58 -55.11
C GLU A 214 -17.46 1.97 -56.09
N VAL A 215 -18.50 2.74 -56.50
CA VAL A 215 -18.84 3.09 -57.91
C VAL A 215 -20.27 3.67 -58.07
N ASN A 216 -20.33 4.99 -58.35
CA ASN A 216 -21.32 5.77 -59.12
C ASN A 216 -22.84 5.78 -58.83
N GLU A 217 -23.38 6.99 -59.02
CA GLU A 217 -24.79 7.33 -59.24
C GLU A 217 -25.42 6.59 -60.46
N VAL A 218 -26.68 6.13 -60.39
CA VAL A 218 -27.85 6.71 -61.13
C VAL A 218 -29.22 6.06 -60.84
N GLU A 219 -30.27 6.90 -60.89
CA GLU A 219 -31.70 6.65 -61.19
C GLU A 219 -32.52 5.49 -60.56
N ALA A 220 -33.25 5.84 -59.49
CA ALA A 220 -34.70 5.65 -59.25
C ALA A 220 -35.54 4.61 -60.06
N SER A 221 -36.36 3.79 -59.37
CA SER A 221 -37.86 3.89 -59.31
C SER A 221 -38.63 2.59 -58.94
N GLU A 222 -39.82 2.79 -58.35
CA GLU A 222 -41.05 1.94 -58.26
C GLU A 222 -41.08 0.46 -57.73
N VAL A 223 -41.80 0.30 -56.60
CA VAL A 223 -42.97 -0.61 -56.36
C VAL A 223 -42.82 -2.16 -56.39
N GLY A 224 -43.15 -2.81 -55.26
CA GLY A 224 -44.33 -3.72 -55.24
C GLY A 224 -44.26 -5.17 -54.70
N SER A 225 -44.66 -5.37 -53.43
CA SER A 225 -45.71 -6.33 -52.98
C SER A 225 -45.68 -7.86 -53.28
N ALA A 226 -45.27 -8.63 -52.25
CA ALA A 226 -45.96 -9.82 -51.67
C ALA A 226 -45.94 -11.23 -52.34
N ASN A 227 -46.10 -12.26 -51.46
CA ASN A 227 -46.48 -13.68 -51.68
C ASN A 227 -45.45 -14.65 -52.32
N THR A 228 -45.44 -15.98 -52.08
CA THR A 228 -45.84 -16.91 -50.97
C THR A 228 -45.22 -18.32 -51.23
N ASP A 229 -45.49 -19.31 -50.37
CA ASP A 229 -45.45 -20.78 -50.64
C ASP A 229 -44.05 -21.46 -50.72
N GLU A 230 -43.85 -22.78 -50.58
CA GLU A 230 -44.19 -23.86 -49.61
C GLU A 230 -43.45 -25.17 -50.08
N TYR A 231 -43.43 -26.27 -49.31
CA TYR A 231 -42.97 -27.66 -49.69
C TYR A 231 -41.43 -27.89 -49.82
N ASP A 232 -40.81 -29.08 -49.61
CA ASP A 232 -41.24 -30.40 -49.06
C ASP A 232 -40.02 -31.31 -48.68
N ASP A 233 -40.30 -32.57 -48.30
CA ASP A 233 -39.46 -33.82 -48.30
C ASP A 233 -38.43 -34.12 -47.15
N ASP A 234 -38.89 -34.95 -46.19
CA ASP A 234 -38.58 -36.39 -45.96
C ASP A 234 -37.20 -36.99 -45.55
N ASP A 235 -37.32 -38.04 -44.70
CA ASP A 235 -36.47 -39.23 -44.41
C ASP A 235 -35.03 -39.07 -43.84
N ASP A 236 -34.44 -40.04 -43.12
CA ASP A 236 -34.72 -41.50 -42.98
C ASP A 236 -34.46 -42.03 -41.54
N ASP A 237 -34.89 -43.26 -41.23
CA ASP A 237 -34.63 -44.01 -39.97
C ASP A 237 -33.24 -44.72 -39.98
N ASP A 238 -32.75 -45.18 -38.81
CA ASP A 238 -32.31 -46.59 -38.61
C ASP A 238 -32.00 -46.92 -37.12
N ASP A 239 -32.14 -48.21 -36.76
CA ASP A 239 -31.89 -48.80 -35.43
C ASP A 239 -30.42 -49.24 -35.22
N ASP A 240 -30.01 -49.56 -33.98
CA ASP A 240 -29.59 -50.93 -33.60
C ASP A 240 -29.33 -51.07 -32.07
N ASP A 241 -29.45 -52.32 -31.56
CA ASP A 241 -29.37 -52.75 -30.15
C ASP A 241 -27.96 -53.32 -29.76
N ASP A 242 -27.90 -54.20 -28.75
CA ASP A 242 -26.84 -55.19 -28.42
C ASP A 242 -25.57 -54.72 -27.65
N GLU A 243 -24.93 -55.50 -26.75
CA GLU A 243 -25.31 -56.70 -25.96
C GLU A 243 -24.43 -56.81 -24.66
N GLU A 244 -24.54 -57.93 -23.93
CA GLU A 244 -24.32 -58.23 -22.50
C GLU A 244 -22.85 -58.44 -21.96
N ASP A 245 -22.60 -59.56 -21.22
CA ASP A 245 -21.35 -60.06 -20.55
C ASP A 245 -20.84 -59.30 -19.27
N GLU A 246 -20.48 -59.85 -18.09
CA GLU A 246 -20.19 -61.19 -17.48
C GLU A 246 -18.86 -61.89 -17.92
N GLU A 247 -18.01 -62.56 -17.11
CA GLU A 247 -18.00 -63.10 -15.72
C GLU A 247 -16.68 -62.66 -14.96
N GLU A 248 -16.67 -62.23 -13.67
CA GLU A 248 -16.14 -62.96 -12.46
C GLU A 248 -14.62 -62.79 -12.10
N GLU A 249 -14.21 -63.36 -10.94
CA GLU A 249 -12.85 -63.66 -10.38
C GLU A 249 -11.98 -62.44 -9.91
N ASP A 250 -11.55 -62.30 -8.65
CA ASP A 250 -10.72 -63.12 -7.70
C ASP A 250 -9.19 -63.02 -7.92
N ASP A 251 -8.46 -62.61 -6.87
CA ASP A 251 -7.15 -63.17 -6.47
C ASP A 251 -6.73 -62.64 -5.07
N ASP A 252 -6.24 -63.52 -4.21
CA ASP A 252 -5.62 -63.22 -2.90
C ASP A 252 -4.08 -63.16 -3.06
N GLU A 253 -3.37 -62.21 -2.44
CA GLU A 253 -1.98 -62.41 -1.98
C GLU A 253 -1.75 -61.78 -0.58
N ASP A 254 -1.03 -62.51 0.28
CA ASP A 254 -0.61 -62.13 1.63
C ASP A 254 0.76 -61.42 1.62
N ASP A 255 1.07 -60.72 2.72
CA ASP A 255 2.38 -60.52 3.41
C ASP A 255 2.21 -59.23 4.28
N ASP A 256 2.45 -59.22 5.60
CA ASP A 256 3.70 -59.47 6.34
C ASP A 256 4.80 -58.43 5.95
N ASP A 257 5.53 -57.77 6.85
CA ASP A 257 5.69 -57.91 8.32
C ASP A 257 6.28 -56.60 8.92
N GLU A 258 6.43 -56.52 10.26
CA GLU A 258 7.39 -55.66 11.02
C GLU A 258 7.27 -54.09 10.88
N ASP A 259 7.44 -53.24 11.90
CA ASP A 259 7.78 -53.41 13.32
C ASP A 259 7.07 -52.32 14.19
N ASP A 260 6.88 -52.62 15.48
CA ASP A 260 6.47 -51.70 16.57
C ASP A 260 7.74 -51.23 17.36
N ASP A 261 7.59 -50.66 18.56
CA ASP A 261 8.63 -50.36 19.58
C ASP A 261 9.60 -49.19 19.21
N ASP A 262 9.43 -47.99 19.78
CA ASP A 262 10.02 -47.51 21.06
C ASP A 262 11.31 -46.68 20.81
N GLU A 263 11.83 -45.82 21.71
CA GLU A 263 11.53 -45.51 23.11
C GLU A 263 11.83 -44.00 23.37
N ASP A 264 11.38 -43.47 24.52
CA ASP A 264 11.95 -42.44 25.43
C ASP A 264 13.18 -41.57 25.02
N ASP A 265 13.49 -40.42 25.63
CA ASP A 265 12.83 -39.35 26.44
C ASP A 265 13.99 -38.36 26.81
N ASP A 266 13.74 -37.39 27.71
CA ASP A 266 14.74 -36.74 28.60
C ASP A 266 15.90 -35.86 28.05
N ASP A 267 16.10 -34.74 28.78
CA ASP A 267 17.36 -34.11 29.22
C ASP A 267 18.42 -33.55 28.23
N ASP A 268 19.18 -32.50 28.58
CA ASP A 268 18.98 -31.32 29.48
C ASP A 268 20.17 -30.35 29.20
N ASP A 269 20.32 -29.28 30.00
CA ASP A 269 21.54 -28.43 30.16
C ASP A 269 21.99 -27.61 28.92
N ASP A 270 22.07 -26.27 28.98
CA ASP A 270 23.10 -25.43 29.64
C ASP A 270 24.52 -25.61 29.05
N ASP A 271 25.03 -24.57 28.37
CA ASP A 271 26.14 -23.76 28.92
C ASP A 271 26.33 -22.43 28.15
N ASP A 272 26.89 -21.42 28.83
CA ASP A 272 27.41 -20.17 28.23
C ASP A 272 28.83 -20.38 27.66
N ASP A 273 29.20 -19.62 26.61
CA ASP A 273 30.50 -18.95 26.37
C ASP A 273 30.49 -18.45 24.89
N ASP A 274 30.51 -17.15 24.57
CA ASP A 274 31.57 -16.11 24.66
C ASP A 274 32.70 -16.20 23.60
N ASP A 275 33.20 -15.01 23.22
CA ASP A 275 34.35 -14.67 22.36
C ASP A 275 34.34 -14.97 20.84
N ASP A 276 34.35 -13.86 20.07
CA ASP A 276 35.22 -13.50 18.94
C ASP A 276 35.97 -14.61 18.14
N ASP A 277 35.81 -14.60 16.80
CA ASP A 277 36.83 -13.98 15.91
C ASP A 277 36.27 -13.76 14.48
N ASP A 278 36.93 -12.87 13.72
CA ASP A 278 36.71 -12.69 12.27
C ASP A 278 37.32 -13.87 11.47
N ASP A 279 36.77 -14.19 10.29
CA ASP A 279 37.60 -14.50 9.12
C ASP A 279 36.81 -14.31 7.80
N ASP A 280 37.49 -13.78 6.78
CA ASP A 280 36.99 -13.68 5.40
C ASP A 280 36.95 -15.07 4.73
N ASP A 281 35.96 -15.32 3.86
CA ASP A 281 36.11 -16.37 2.83
C ASP A 281 35.36 -15.97 1.54
N GLU A 282 35.95 -15.02 0.79
CA GLU A 282 35.55 -14.67 -0.58
C GLU A 282 35.76 -15.87 -1.53
N GLN A 283 34.80 -16.78 -1.60
CA GLN A 283 34.86 -17.90 -2.56
C GLN A 283 34.31 -17.49 -3.94
N GLU A 284 35.22 -17.09 -4.84
CA GLU A 284 34.96 -17.03 -6.29
C GLU A 284 34.47 -18.40 -6.79
N VAL A 285 33.18 -18.50 -7.14
CA VAL A 285 32.62 -19.64 -7.87
C VAL A 285 32.37 -19.26 -9.34
N ASP A 286 33.45 -19.19 -10.11
CA ASP A 286 33.39 -19.23 -11.58
C ASP A 286 32.91 -20.62 -12.01
N ALA A 287 31.59 -20.73 -12.19
CA ALA A 287 30.91 -21.91 -12.69
C ALA A 287 29.84 -21.47 -13.70
N SER A 288 30.24 -21.37 -14.97
CA SER A 288 29.30 -21.23 -16.08
C SER A 288 28.43 -22.50 -16.21
N ASP A 289 27.15 -22.40 -15.86
CA ASP A 289 26.14 -23.36 -16.30
C ASP A 289 24.99 -22.63 -17.03
N ASP A 290 24.56 -23.26 -18.11
CA ASP A 290 23.82 -22.71 -19.23
C ASP A 290 22.31 -22.85 -18.99
N TYR A 291 21.63 -21.75 -18.66
CA TYR A 291 20.17 -21.69 -18.53
C TYR A 291 19.63 -20.54 -19.39
N ASP A 292 19.36 -20.86 -20.66
CA ASP A 292 18.35 -20.15 -21.46
C ASP A 292 17.00 -20.35 -20.75
N ASP A 293 16.42 -19.28 -20.21
CA ASP A 293 15.07 -19.26 -19.63
C ASP A 293 14.27 -18.16 -20.36
N ASP A 294 14.07 -18.38 -21.67
CA ASP A 294 13.24 -17.55 -22.57
C ASP A 294 11.74 -17.70 -22.19
N ASP A 295 11.31 -17.11 -21.07
CA ASP A 295 9.90 -17.08 -20.61
C ASP A 295 9.34 -15.63 -20.55
N ASP A 296 9.77 -14.78 -21.48
CA ASP A 296 9.08 -13.53 -21.88
C ASP A 296 7.82 -13.89 -22.72
N ASP A 297 6.61 -13.87 -22.14
CA ASP A 297 5.34 -13.53 -22.86
C ASP A 297 4.04 -13.49 -22.00
N ASP A 298 4.08 -13.54 -20.66
CA ASP A 298 2.87 -13.65 -19.80
C ASP A 298 2.15 -12.29 -19.48
N GLU A 299 2.46 -11.20 -20.20
CA GLU A 299 1.85 -9.85 -19.98
C GLU A 299 0.58 -9.54 -20.82
N GLU A 300 0.16 -10.38 -21.79
CA GLU A 300 -1.05 -10.15 -22.62
C GLU A 300 -2.21 -11.15 -22.41
N ASP A 301 -2.73 -11.31 -21.18
CA ASP A 301 -4.07 -11.89 -20.99
C ASP A 301 -4.86 -11.29 -19.81
N VAL A 302 -5.52 -10.15 -20.05
CA VAL A 302 -6.56 -9.61 -19.14
C VAL A 302 -7.76 -10.56 -19.19
N ALA A 303 -7.74 -11.57 -18.32
CA ALA A 303 -8.64 -12.71 -18.30
C ALA A 303 -10.07 -12.34 -18.71
N ALA A 304 -10.50 -12.84 -19.89
CA ALA A 304 -11.68 -12.35 -20.59
C ALA A 304 -12.97 -12.31 -19.75
N ILE A 305 -13.07 -13.19 -18.75
CA ILE A 305 -14.13 -13.22 -17.74
C ILE A 305 -14.28 -11.92 -16.92
N ASP A 306 -13.20 -11.17 -16.61
CA ASP A 306 -13.32 -9.95 -15.80
C ASP A 306 -13.96 -8.80 -16.59
N THR A 307 -13.75 -8.75 -17.92
CA THR A 307 -14.51 -7.86 -18.83
C THR A 307 -16.00 -8.21 -18.80
N VAL A 308 -16.35 -9.50 -18.84
CA VAL A 308 -17.75 -9.98 -18.72
C VAL A 308 -18.35 -9.59 -17.37
N LEU A 309 -17.61 -9.72 -16.27
CA LEU A 309 -18.05 -9.39 -14.92
C LEU A 309 -18.24 -7.89 -14.72
N LEU A 310 -17.39 -7.05 -15.32
CA LEU A 310 -17.56 -5.59 -15.32
C LEU A 310 -18.81 -5.19 -16.09
N LYS A 311 -19.02 -5.71 -17.31
CA LYS A 311 -20.24 -5.48 -18.09
C LYS A 311 -21.50 -5.95 -17.37
N PHE A 312 -21.45 -7.11 -16.69
CA PHE A 312 -22.54 -7.60 -15.84
C PHE A 312 -22.88 -6.61 -14.72
N LYS A 313 -21.88 -6.06 -14.01
CA LYS A 313 -22.10 -5.05 -12.96
C LYS A 313 -22.82 -3.83 -13.53
N THR A 314 -22.37 -3.29 -14.65
CA THR A 314 -22.98 -2.12 -15.31
C THR A 314 -24.43 -2.41 -15.70
N ALA A 315 -24.69 -3.56 -16.34
CA ALA A 315 -26.04 -3.97 -16.74
C ALA A 315 -27.00 -4.16 -15.55
N ILE A 316 -26.56 -4.79 -14.45
CA ILE A 316 -27.42 -5.00 -13.27
C ILE A 316 -27.59 -3.72 -12.42
N HIS A 317 -26.61 -2.81 -12.42
CA HIS A 317 -26.70 -1.49 -11.78
C HIS A 317 -27.80 -0.66 -12.44
N ALA A 318 -27.71 -0.47 -13.77
CA ALA A 318 -28.67 0.28 -14.56
C ALA A 318 -30.10 -0.30 -14.45
N LEU A 319 -30.25 -1.62 -14.37
CA LEU A 319 -31.55 -2.27 -14.16
C LEU A 319 -32.22 -1.90 -12.83
N TYR A 320 -31.47 -1.85 -11.72
CA TYR A 320 -32.05 -1.49 -10.43
C TYR A 320 -32.33 0.01 -10.31
N GLU A 321 -31.53 0.87 -10.94
CA GLU A 321 -31.82 2.31 -11.02
C GLU A 321 -33.11 2.57 -11.82
N ALA A 322 -33.28 1.91 -12.98
CA ALA A 322 -34.49 2.01 -13.79
C ALA A 322 -35.75 1.48 -13.08
N GLU A 323 -35.63 0.44 -12.25
CA GLU A 323 -36.73 -0.04 -11.40
C GLU A 323 -37.15 1.01 -10.35
N ASP A 324 -36.20 1.74 -9.75
CA ASP A 324 -36.50 2.78 -8.74
C ASP A 324 -37.21 4.00 -9.38
N PHE A 325 -36.73 4.47 -10.55
CA PHE A 325 -37.37 5.56 -11.29
C PHE A 325 -38.76 5.23 -11.85
N SER A 326 -39.08 3.93 -12.05
CA SER A 326 -40.40 3.50 -12.53
C SER A 326 -41.40 3.18 -11.41
N GLY A 327 -40.93 3.00 -10.16
CA GLY A 327 -41.73 2.68 -8.97
C GLY A 327 -42.55 3.84 -8.37
N GLY A 328 -43.09 4.73 -9.19
CA GLY A 328 -43.69 5.99 -8.73
C GLY A 328 -44.91 5.86 -7.81
N SER A 329 -44.91 6.67 -6.74
CA SER A 329 -46.03 6.94 -5.81
C SER A 329 -46.34 5.88 -4.75
N ALA A 330 -45.47 5.77 -3.74
CA ALA A 330 -45.87 5.33 -2.40
C ALA A 330 -46.28 6.57 -1.56
N GLU A 331 -47.59 6.81 -1.43
CA GLU A 331 -48.14 7.54 -0.28
C GLU A 331 -48.24 6.56 0.90
N ASP A 332 -48.02 7.04 2.13
CA ASP A 332 -48.14 6.31 3.40
C ASP A 332 -47.33 4.99 3.55
N ASP A 333 -46.08 5.10 3.99
CA ASP A 333 -45.42 4.09 4.84
C ASP A 333 -44.54 4.79 5.90
N ASP A 334 -44.57 4.29 7.15
CA ASP A 334 -44.14 5.03 8.35
C ASP A 334 -42.61 5.09 8.59
N GLU A 335 -42.19 5.98 9.50
CA GLU A 335 -40.79 6.32 9.85
C GLU A 335 -39.87 5.10 10.12
N ALA A 336 -39.08 4.71 9.12
CA ALA A 336 -38.02 3.71 9.25
C ALA A 336 -36.63 4.32 8.96
N GLU A 337 -35.81 4.51 10.00
CA GLU A 337 -34.42 4.98 9.89
C GLU A 337 -33.50 3.88 9.28
N GLY A 338 -33.59 3.68 7.97
CA GLY A 338 -32.82 2.65 7.25
C GLY A 338 -32.37 3.10 5.86
N GLU A 339 -31.16 2.71 5.48
CA GLU A 339 -30.63 2.88 4.12
C GLU A 339 -31.55 2.21 3.07
N SER A 340 -31.76 2.87 1.92
CA SER A 340 -32.77 2.44 0.94
C SER A 340 -32.47 1.06 0.33
N PRO A 341 -33.49 0.30 -0.13
CA PRO A 341 -33.29 -0.98 -0.79
C PRO A 341 -32.39 -0.89 -2.03
N LEU A 342 -32.49 0.20 -2.80
CA LEU A 342 -31.62 0.47 -3.94
C LEU A 342 -30.15 0.60 -3.49
N VAL A 343 -29.83 1.52 -2.57
CA VAL A 343 -28.44 1.78 -2.16
C VAL A 343 -27.77 0.52 -1.58
N LYS A 344 -28.53 -0.32 -0.86
CA LYS A 344 -28.05 -1.65 -0.41
C LYS A 344 -27.69 -2.55 -1.59
N ARG A 345 -28.55 -2.66 -2.61
CA ARG A 345 -28.29 -3.46 -3.81
C ARG A 345 -27.09 -2.94 -4.60
N LEU A 346 -26.97 -1.63 -4.80
CA LEU A 346 -25.85 -1.04 -5.55
C LEU A 346 -24.50 -1.30 -4.85
N LYS A 347 -24.43 -1.21 -3.52
CA LYS A 347 -23.22 -1.63 -2.76
C LYS A 347 -22.87 -3.11 -2.95
N ILE A 348 -23.88 -3.99 -2.97
CA ILE A 348 -23.70 -5.43 -3.17
C ILE A 348 -23.22 -5.74 -4.59
N ILE A 349 -23.64 -4.96 -5.59
CA ILE A 349 -23.19 -5.05 -6.99
C ILE A 349 -21.74 -4.55 -7.14
N ALA A 350 -21.38 -3.43 -6.50
CA ALA A 350 -20.00 -2.95 -6.49
C ALA A 350 -19.04 -3.99 -5.89
N ALA A 351 -19.39 -4.53 -4.72
CA ALA A 351 -18.61 -5.54 -3.98
C ALA A 351 -18.64 -6.96 -4.58
N PHE A 352 -19.32 -7.19 -5.70
CA PHE A 352 -19.36 -8.50 -6.35
C PHE A 352 -18.05 -8.77 -7.10
N ASN A 353 -17.10 -9.49 -6.50
CA ASN A 353 -16.00 -10.14 -7.23
C ASN A 353 -16.01 -11.64 -6.91
N PRO A 354 -16.50 -12.51 -7.83
CA PRO A 354 -16.55 -13.95 -7.60
C PRO A 354 -15.21 -14.65 -7.83
N LEU A 355 -14.27 -14.08 -8.58
CA LEU A 355 -12.99 -14.73 -8.90
C LEU A 355 -12.01 -14.63 -7.74
N ARG A 356 -11.97 -13.47 -7.06
CA ARG A 356 -11.21 -13.26 -5.80
C ARG A 356 -11.88 -13.88 -4.56
N ALA A 357 -12.90 -14.73 -4.72
CA ALA A 357 -13.55 -15.40 -3.61
C ALA A 357 -12.78 -16.67 -3.21
N THR A 358 -12.23 -16.69 -2.00
CA THR A 358 -11.53 -17.84 -1.41
C THR A 358 -12.25 -18.36 -0.18
N ILE A 359 -11.96 -19.60 0.21
CA ILE A 359 -12.31 -20.14 1.53
C ILE A 359 -11.07 -20.04 2.42
N PRO A 360 -11.15 -19.35 3.57
CA PRO A 360 -9.98 -19.15 4.43
C PRO A 360 -9.42 -20.48 4.95
N SER A 361 -8.12 -20.50 5.23
CA SER A 361 -7.49 -21.59 5.98
C SER A 361 -8.10 -21.72 7.38
N MET A 362 -7.89 -22.85 8.04
CA MET A 362 -8.39 -23.05 9.41
C MET A 362 -7.78 -22.06 10.42
N GLU A 363 -6.57 -21.54 10.16
CA GLU A 363 -5.93 -20.52 10.99
C GLU A 363 -6.52 -19.11 10.72
N GLU A 364 -6.74 -18.76 9.46
CA GLU A 364 -7.41 -17.52 9.06
C GLU A 364 -8.86 -17.47 9.56
N ALA A 365 -9.58 -18.59 9.46
CA ALA A 365 -10.92 -18.73 9.99
C ALA A 365 -10.97 -18.47 11.50
N GLN A 366 -9.98 -18.97 12.26
CA GLN A 366 -9.84 -18.66 13.69
C GLN A 366 -9.55 -17.17 13.93
N LYS A 367 -8.64 -16.55 13.16
CA LYS A 367 -8.36 -15.11 13.23
C LYS A 367 -9.63 -14.27 12.96
N ILE A 368 -10.43 -14.64 11.97
CA ILE A 368 -11.72 -14.01 11.64
C ILE A 368 -12.75 -14.23 12.78
N ALA A 369 -12.86 -15.45 13.30
CA ALA A 369 -13.77 -15.77 14.41
C ALA A 369 -13.45 -14.97 15.67
N MET A 370 -12.17 -14.83 16.02
CA MET A 370 -11.73 -14.00 17.15
C MET A 370 -12.09 -12.52 16.93
N ARG A 371 -11.85 -11.97 15.73
CA ARG A 371 -12.26 -10.59 15.37
C ARG A 371 -13.77 -10.38 15.56
N LEU A 372 -14.59 -11.30 15.06
CA LEU A 372 -16.06 -11.24 15.20
C LEU A 372 -16.55 -11.44 16.63
N GLU A 373 -15.93 -12.30 17.43
CA GLU A 373 -16.28 -12.47 18.83
C GLU A 373 -15.93 -11.24 19.67
N ARG A 374 -14.77 -10.61 19.43
CA ARG A 374 -14.41 -9.32 20.07
C ARG A 374 -15.43 -8.24 19.75
N ALA A 375 -15.77 -8.04 18.48
CA ALA A 375 -16.80 -7.09 18.05
C ALA A 375 -18.17 -7.37 18.70
N ARG A 376 -18.57 -8.63 18.81
CA ARG A 376 -19.83 -9.06 19.45
C ARG A 376 -19.83 -8.82 20.96
N ASN A 377 -18.69 -9.00 21.63
CA ASN A 377 -18.56 -8.83 23.07
C ASN A 377 -18.42 -7.36 23.48
N ALA A 378 -17.80 -6.51 22.65
CA ALA A 378 -17.82 -5.05 22.79
C ALA A 378 -19.25 -4.50 22.87
N GLY A 379 -20.16 -5.00 22.02
CA GLY A 379 -21.58 -4.65 22.07
C GLY A 379 -22.35 -5.14 23.31
N ARG A 380 -21.86 -6.17 24.01
CA ARG A 380 -22.53 -6.79 25.17
C ARG A 380 -22.19 -6.16 26.51
N HIS A 381 -21.07 -5.45 26.65
CA HIS A 381 -20.66 -4.84 27.93
C HIS A 381 -21.33 -3.49 28.25
N ARG A 382 -22.37 -3.10 27.52
CA ARG A 382 -23.20 -1.92 27.86
C ARG A 382 -24.06 -2.23 29.11
N PRO A 383 -23.85 -1.57 30.28
CA PRO A 383 -24.53 -1.98 31.50
C PRO A 383 -26.04 -1.75 31.44
N ALA A 384 -26.82 -2.79 31.74
CA ALA A 384 -28.27 -2.64 31.91
C ALA A 384 -28.57 -1.75 33.12
N LEU A 385 -29.12 -0.55 32.86
CA LEU A 385 -29.47 0.41 33.92
C LEU A 385 -30.56 -0.16 34.83
N ASN A 386 -30.17 -0.58 36.03
CA ASN A 386 -31.11 -0.86 37.11
C ASN A 386 -31.92 0.40 37.41
N ALA A 387 -33.22 0.38 37.06
CA ALA A 387 -34.12 1.50 37.31
C ALA A 387 -34.17 1.81 38.82
N PRO A 388 -33.90 3.05 39.26
CA PRO A 388 -33.84 3.37 40.67
C PRO A 388 -35.23 3.28 41.32
N ALA A 389 -35.32 2.53 42.42
CA ALA A 389 -36.55 2.38 43.18
C ALA A 389 -37.07 3.74 43.69
N ALA A 390 -38.35 4.03 43.44
CA ALA A 390 -38.94 5.32 43.77
C ALA A 390 -38.94 5.61 45.29
N PRO A 391 -38.61 6.84 45.73
CA PRO A 391 -38.57 7.19 47.14
C PRO A 391 -39.98 7.20 47.75
N ALA A 392 -40.20 6.31 48.73
CA ALA A 392 -41.50 6.15 49.38
C ALA A 392 -41.93 7.40 50.15
N LYS A 393 -43.06 8.01 49.76
CA LYS A 393 -43.73 9.05 50.56
C LYS A 393 -44.31 8.43 51.84
N ALA A 394 -43.83 8.90 52.99
CA ALA A 394 -44.37 8.48 54.28
C ALA A 394 -45.84 8.93 54.44
N ALA A 395 -46.76 7.96 54.51
CA ALA A 395 -48.13 8.19 54.97
C ALA A 395 -48.19 8.19 56.50
N ALA A 396 -49.13 8.94 57.08
CA ALA A 396 -49.26 9.07 58.53
C ALA A 396 -50.19 7.99 59.13
N GLY A 397 -49.85 7.52 60.34
CA GLY A 397 -50.78 6.81 61.23
C GLY A 397 -50.39 5.36 61.56
N GLY A 398 -49.97 5.12 62.80
CA GLY A 398 -49.68 3.78 63.34
C GLY A 398 -49.11 3.88 64.74
N GLY A 399 -49.94 3.70 65.77
CA GLY A 399 -49.56 4.01 67.16
C GLY A 399 -48.72 2.91 67.83
N GLY A 400 -47.49 3.25 68.23
CA GLY A 400 -46.68 2.43 69.13
C GLY A 400 -47.30 2.36 70.54
N LYS A 401 -47.33 1.17 71.14
CA LYS A 401 -47.91 0.91 72.48
C LYS A 401 -46.78 0.70 73.50
N ALA A 402 -47.01 1.16 74.74
CA ALA A 402 -46.21 0.87 75.94
C ALA A 402 -44.73 1.33 75.95
N GLY A 403 -44.51 2.65 76.15
CA GLY A 403 -43.34 3.17 76.86
C GLY A 403 -43.77 3.68 78.24
N GLY A 404 -43.24 3.11 79.32
CA GLY A 404 -43.73 3.38 80.68
C GLY A 404 -42.78 4.23 81.53
N GLY A 405 -43.35 5.19 82.28
CA GLY A 405 -42.77 5.69 83.53
C GLY A 405 -42.05 7.05 83.49
N GLY A 406 -42.64 8.05 84.17
CA GLY A 406 -41.85 9.10 84.84
C GLY A 406 -42.15 10.57 84.48
N LYS A 407 -42.80 11.27 85.42
CA LYS A 407 -42.39 12.55 86.06
C LYS A 407 -41.51 13.54 85.25
N SER A 408 -41.71 14.86 85.29
CA SER A 408 -42.74 15.72 85.95
C SER A 408 -42.48 17.19 85.59
N ALA A 409 -43.52 18.05 85.53
CA ALA A 409 -43.48 19.51 85.27
C ALA A 409 -42.81 19.93 83.93
N GLY A 410 -43.34 20.84 83.10
CA GLY A 410 -44.05 22.09 83.39
C GLY A 410 -43.09 23.27 83.14
N GLY A 411 -43.44 24.33 82.41
CA GLY A 411 -44.67 24.64 81.67
C GLY A 411 -44.65 26.07 81.09
N GLY A 412 -45.46 26.33 80.06
CA GLY A 412 -45.52 27.62 79.35
C GLY A 412 -44.31 27.92 78.44
N LYS A 413 -44.29 28.99 77.63
CA LYS A 413 -45.37 29.84 77.08
C LYS A 413 -44.72 30.80 76.06
N SER A 414 -45.37 31.07 74.91
CA SER A 414 -45.06 32.16 73.93
C SER A 414 -43.65 32.19 73.29
N GLY A 415 -43.43 32.77 72.10
CA GLY A 415 -44.40 33.28 71.11
C GLY A 415 -43.91 34.53 70.35
N GLY A 416 -44.12 34.57 69.02
CA GLY A 416 -43.73 35.68 68.13
C GLY A 416 -42.23 35.68 67.74
N GLY A 417 -41.80 36.41 66.70
CA GLY A 417 -42.55 37.21 65.73
C GLY A 417 -41.73 38.38 65.16
N GLY A 418 -41.93 38.74 63.88
CA GLY A 418 -41.14 39.76 63.14
C GLY A 418 -39.96 39.15 62.38
N ALA A 419 -39.59 39.51 61.13
CA ALA A 419 -39.64 40.79 60.39
C ALA A 419 -38.59 41.81 60.90
N THR A 420 -37.86 42.59 60.08
CA THR A 420 -37.99 42.91 58.62
C THR A 420 -36.69 43.59 58.08
N VAL A 421 -36.66 43.99 56.80
CA VAL A 421 -35.98 45.23 56.26
C VAL A 421 -34.42 45.21 56.09
N ILE A 422 -33.78 45.74 55.03
CA ILE A 422 -34.19 46.21 53.68
C ILE A 422 -32.97 46.50 52.74
N LYS A 423 -33.21 46.67 51.41
CA LYS A 423 -32.34 47.22 50.32
C LYS A 423 -31.08 46.42 49.93
N GLY A 424 -30.61 46.45 48.67
CA GLY A 424 -31.12 47.01 47.38
C GLY A 424 -30.41 46.27 46.21
N GLY A 425 -30.88 46.17 44.96
CA GLY A 425 -31.45 47.18 44.05
C GLY A 425 -30.35 47.72 43.11
N GLY A 426 -30.42 47.72 41.77
CA GLY A 426 -31.40 47.21 40.77
C GLY A 426 -30.67 46.97 39.41
N GLY A 427 -31.20 46.22 38.43
CA GLY A 427 -32.11 46.69 37.36
C GLY A 427 -31.35 47.36 36.19
N GLY A 428 -31.54 47.07 34.90
CA GLY A 428 -32.45 46.17 34.14
C GLY A 428 -31.89 46.00 32.69
N THR A 429 -32.63 45.63 31.62
CA THR A 429 -34.06 45.28 31.46
C THR A 429 -34.35 44.67 30.06
N SER A 430 -35.52 44.02 29.92
CA SER A 430 -36.36 43.84 28.70
C SER A 430 -35.91 42.96 27.51
N ALA A 431 -36.80 42.22 26.82
CA ALA A 431 -38.20 41.81 27.12
C ALA A 431 -38.77 40.75 26.13
N ALA A 432 -39.78 39.97 26.58
CA ALA A 432 -40.97 39.46 25.84
C ALA A 432 -40.75 38.49 24.62
N THR A 433 -41.64 37.56 24.20
CA THR A 433 -42.96 36.96 24.62
C THR A 433 -43.19 35.69 23.74
N SER A 434 -44.15 34.77 23.88
CA SER A 434 -45.27 34.46 24.82
C SER A 434 -45.76 33.01 24.53
N ALA A 435 -45.83 32.09 25.50
CA ALA A 435 -47.02 31.71 26.30
C ALA A 435 -47.96 30.62 25.70
N GLY A 436 -48.24 29.57 26.51
CA GLY A 436 -49.17 28.47 26.23
C GLY A 436 -48.48 27.11 25.97
N GLY A 437 -48.96 25.96 26.45
CA GLY A 437 -50.02 25.73 27.45
C GLY A 437 -50.79 24.43 27.28
N GLY A 438 -50.35 23.33 27.90
CA GLY A 438 -51.02 22.02 27.87
C GLY A 438 -50.10 20.90 28.34
N GLY A 439 -50.62 19.75 28.76
CA GLY A 439 -49.80 18.64 29.27
C GLY A 439 -50.40 17.27 28.96
N GLY A 440 -49.52 16.26 28.85
CA GLY A 440 -49.82 14.86 28.62
C GLY A 440 -48.74 13.98 29.27
N SER A 441 -49.03 12.70 29.52
CA SER A 441 -48.22 11.85 30.40
C SER A 441 -47.42 10.78 29.67
N GLY A 442 -46.11 10.98 29.64
CA GLY A 442 -45.04 9.97 29.80
C GLY A 442 -45.11 8.62 29.10
N GLU A 443 -44.12 8.38 28.24
CA GLU A 443 -43.43 7.10 28.13
C GLU A 443 -41.91 7.34 27.97
N ALA A 444 -41.07 6.30 28.00
CA ALA A 444 -39.63 6.43 28.22
C ALA A 444 -38.82 6.66 26.91
N PRO A 445 -37.78 7.52 26.91
CA PRO A 445 -36.94 7.74 25.74
C PRO A 445 -36.00 6.56 25.50
N THR A 446 -36.15 5.89 24.36
CA THR A 446 -35.14 5.00 23.77
C THR A 446 -33.95 5.81 23.24
N ALA A 447 -32.79 5.17 23.12
CA ALA A 447 -31.60 5.82 22.57
C ALA A 447 -31.69 5.88 21.04
N GLY A 448 -31.58 7.08 20.46
CA GLY A 448 -31.54 7.27 19.01
C GLY A 448 -30.23 6.79 18.36
N PRO A 449 -30.24 6.53 17.04
CA PRO A 449 -29.07 6.01 16.31
C PRO A 449 -27.99 7.07 16.03
N ARG A 450 -26.86 6.62 15.47
CA ARG A 450 -25.81 7.49 14.91
C ARG A 450 -26.34 8.25 13.68
N PRO A 451 -25.89 9.49 13.43
CA PRO A 451 -26.28 10.24 12.24
C PRO A 451 -25.75 9.56 10.96
N THR A 452 -26.59 9.53 9.92
CA THR A 452 -26.21 9.05 8.58
C THR A 452 -25.39 10.10 7.81
N PRO A 453 -24.61 9.70 6.78
CA PRO A 453 -23.89 10.64 5.94
C PRO A 453 -24.85 11.55 5.16
N ARG A 454 -24.59 12.86 5.15
CA ARG A 454 -25.32 13.80 4.29
C ARG A 454 -24.75 13.77 2.87
N SER A 455 -25.60 13.43 1.91
CA SER A 455 -25.29 13.45 0.48
C SER A 455 -25.46 14.85 -0.13
N ASP A 456 -24.62 15.80 0.31
CA ASP A 456 -24.57 17.17 -0.24
C ASP A 456 -23.12 17.68 -0.24
N GLY A 457 -22.39 17.36 -1.32
CA GLY A 457 -21.02 17.82 -1.54
C GLY A 457 -20.60 17.56 -2.97
N LYS A 458 -20.20 18.61 -3.71
CA LYS A 458 -19.60 18.44 -5.03
C LYS A 458 -18.23 17.78 -4.88
N GLY A 459 -17.90 16.85 -5.77
CA GLY A 459 -16.62 16.16 -5.75
C GLY A 459 -15.44 17.12 -5.90
N SER A 460 -14.38 16.86 -5.14
CA SER A 460 -13.02 16.97 -5.65
C SER A 460 -12.76 15.78 -6.59
N ASP A 461 -11.82 15.93 -7.52
CA ASP A 461 -11.37 14.83 -8.37
C ASP A 461 -10.64 13.79 -7.51
N ARG A 462 -11.37 12.73 -7.12
CA ARG A 462 -10.86 11.68 -6.24
C ARG A 462 -10.27 10.56 -7.08
N VAL A 463 -9.04 10.14 -6.76
CA VAL A 463 -8.40 8.98 -7.39
C VAL A 463 -9.31 7.76 -7.25
N ASP A 464 -9.49 7.02 -8.35
CA ASP A 464 -10.32 5.82 -8.40
C ASP A 464 -9.49 4.62 -7.97
N MET A 465 -9.65 4.23 -6.70
CA MET A 465 -8.88 3.16 -6.05
C MET A 465 -9.07 1.76 -6.71
N ASN A 466 -9.94 1.64 -7.72
CA ASN A 466 -10.15 0.41 -8.48
C ASN A 466 -9.32 0.36 -9.78
N LYS A 467 -8.47 1.36 -10.06
CA LYS A 467 -7.72 1.49 -11.33
C LYS A 467 -6.22 1.26 -11.25
N VAL A 468 -5.69 0.98 -10.06
CA VAL A 468 -4.27 0.64 -9.88
C VAL A 468 -4.20 -0.83 -9.54
N GLU A 469 -3.75 -1.63 -10.50
CA GLU A 469 -3.47 -3.05 -10.29
C GLU A 469 -2.00 -3.23 -9.85
N GLY A 470 -1.63 -4.42 -9.39
CA GLY A 470 -0.26 -4.72 -8.90
C GLY A 470 0.10 -4.21 -7.50
N VAL A 471 -0.39 -3.04 -7.05
CA VAL A 471 -0.02 -2.48 -5.73
C VAL A 471 -0.55 -3.34 -4.58
N THR A 472 0.37 -3.97 -3.85
CA THR A 472 0.10 -4.71 -2.61
C THR A 472 0.71 -3.99 -1.41
N VAL A 473 0.04 -4.04 -0.26
CA VAL A 473 0.50 -3.46 1.01
C VAL A 473 0.98 -4.60 1.90
N GLU A 474 2.17 -4.48 2.48
CA GLU A 474 2.69 -5.53 3.37
C GLU A 474 1.82 -5.70 4.63
N PRO A 475 1.63 -6.94 5.14
CA PRO A 475 0.95 -7.19 6.42
C PRO A 475 1.57 -6.47 7.64
N THR A 476 2.86 -6.12 7.54
CA THR A 476 3.66 -5.38 8.53
C THR A 476 3.22 -3.92 8.66
N ASP A 477 2.67 -3.33 7.60
CA ASP A 477 2.55 -1.88 7.50
C ASP A 477 1.17 -1.32 7.83
N PHE A 478 0.16 -2.20 7.84
CA PHE A 478 -1.20 -1.84 8.26
C PHE A 478 -1.24 -1.20 9.65
N VAL A 479 -2.01 -0.11 9.76
CA VAL A 479 -2.25 0.60 11.01
C VAL A 479 -3.63 0.23 11.54
N ASP A 480 -3.73 -0.99 12.10
CA ASP A 480 -4.95 -1.49 12.74
C ASP A 480 -5.43 -0.55 13.87
N ALA A 481 -6.75 -0.36 13.96
CA ALA A 481 -7.36 0.36 15.07
C ALA A 481 -7.37 -0.55 16.31
N ALA A 482 -6.80 -0.06 17.42
CA ALA A 482 -6.66 -0.84 18.64
C ALA A 482 -8.02 -1.09 19.33
N ASP A 483 -8.33 -2.36 19.61
CA ASP A 483 -9.41 -2.76 20.53
C ASP A 483 -9.17 -2.10 21.91
N VAL A 484 -9.99 -1.12 22.31
CA VAL A 484 -9.92 -0.51 23.66
C VAL A 484 -11.19 -0.79 24.44
N THR A 485 -11.05 -1.41 25.62
CA THR A 485 -12.17 -1.63 26.54
C THR A 485 -12.39 -0.42 27.47
N PHE A 486 -13.60 -0.32 28.05
CA PHE A 486 -13.93 0.72 29.03
C PHE A 486 -12.98 0.73 30.25
N GLY A 487 -12.49 -0.44 30.67
CA GLY A 487 -11.55 -0.55 31.79
C GLY A 487 -10.16 0.01 31.48
N GLU A 488 -9.71 -0.12 30.23
CA GLU A 488 -8.42 0.41 29.77
C GLU A 488 -8.48 1.90 29.39
N PHE A 489 -9.67 2.49 29.24
CA PHE A 489 -9.84 3.88 28.79
C PHE A 489 -8.95 4.86 29.54
N SER A 490 -8.90 4.77 30.88
CA SER A 490 -8.07 5.68 31.69
C SER A 490 -6.56 5.47 31.51
N GLU A 491 -6.12 4.31 31.03
CA GLU A 491 -4.72 4.00 30.77
C GLU A 491 -4.33 4.43 29.35
N ARG A 492 -5.09 4.00 28.33
CA ARG A 492 -4.84 4.40 26.93
C ARG A 492 -4.98 5.91 26.73
N LEU A 493 -5.92 6.58 27.39
CA LEU A 493 -5.99 8.04 27.42
C LEU A 493 -4.72 8.69 27.99
N LYS A 494 -4.12 8.09 29.05
CA LYS A 494 -2.86 8.57 29.62
C LYS A 494 -1.69 8.28 28.68
N GLN A 495 -1.64 7.12 28.05
CA GLN A 495 -0.66 6.75 27.01
C GLN A 495 -0.67 7.76 25.86
N VAL A 496 -1.84 7.99 25.23
CA VAL A 496 -2.03 8.94 24.13
C VAL A 496 -1.67 10.37 24.54
N CYS A 497 -2.22 10.89 25.64
CA CYS A 497 -1.95 12.28 26.04
C CYS A 497 -0.51 12.52 26.53
N ASN A 498 0.15 11.53 27.14
CA ASN A 498 1.56 11.65 27.52
C ASN A 498 2.48 11.58 26.29
N GLY A 499 2.17 10.70 25.33
CA GLY A 499 2.87 10.61 24.05
C GLY A 499 2.76 11.92 23.27
N LEU A 500 1.54 12.34 22.94
CA LEU A 500 1.28 13.57 22.18
C LEU A 500 1.89 14.83 22.85
N ALA A 501 1.99 14.86 24.18
CA ALA A 501 2.65 15.95 24.91
C ALA A 501 4.20 15.97 24.80
N SER A 502 4.82 14.96 24.19
CA SER A 502 6.26 14.93 23.89
C SER A 502 6.61 15.32 22.44
N VAL A 503 5.62 15.30 21.53
CA VAL A 503 5.80 15.57 20.09
C VAL A 503 6.42 16.95 19.84
N GLU A 504 5.90 18.01 20.48
CA GLU A 504 6.45 19.39 20.38
C GLU A 504 7.94 19.48 20.75
N SER A 505 8.42 18.64 21.66
CA SER A 505 9.82 18.58 22.10
C SER A 505 10.70 17.62 21.29
N ALA A 506 10.10 16.75 20.47
CA ALA A 506 10.80 15.83 19.60
C ALA A 506 10.94 16.43 18.19
N ASP A 507 9.84 16.89 17.59
CA ASP A 507 9.84 17.49 16.26
C ASP A 507 8.74 18.57 16.12
N GLN A 508 9.18 19.80 15.82
CA GLN A 508 8.33 20.98 15.70
C GLN A 508 7.46 20.98 14.43
N ILE A 509 7.88 20.28 13.37
CA ILE A 509 7.16 20.15 12.10
C ILE A 509 6.06 19.12 12.24
N VAL A 510 6.35 17.92 12.75
CA VAL A 510 5.35 16.89 13.07
C VAL A 510 4.31 17.42 14.05
N TRP A 511 4.73 18.17 15.07
CA TRP A 511 3.81 18.88 15.96
C TRP A 511 2.93 19.91 15.23
N SER A 512 3.49 20.66 14.29
CA SER A 512 2.71 21.64 13.51
C SER A 512 1.64 20.97 12.63
N LEU A 513 1.96 19.83 12.02
CA LEU A 513 1.03 19.01 11.24
C LEU A 513 -0.07 18.39 12.12
N PHE A 514 0.24 17.99 13.34
CA PHE A 514 -0.75 17.55 14.32
C PHE A 514 -1.70 18.68 14.77
N VAL A 515 -1.16 19.89 14.99
CA VAL A 515 -1.97 21.05 15.38
C VAL A 515 -2.81 21.59 14.23
N ASP A 516 -2.31 21.53 12.99
CA ASP A 516 -2.98 21.93 11.76
C ASP A 516 -2.64 20.97 10.60
N PRO A 517 -3.44 19.90 10.39
CA PRO A 517 -3.23 18.96 9.29
C PRO A 517 -3.32 19.58 7.89
N ALA A 518 -3.87 20.79 7.74
CA ALA A 518 -3.91 21.54 6.48
C ALA A 518 -2.69 22.46 6.26
N GLY A 519 -1.78 22.54 7.24
CA GLY A 519 -0.61 23.42 7.25
C GLY A 519 0.41 23.12 6.14
N ALA A 520 1.11 24.15 5.68
CA ALA A 520 2.15 24.00 4.65
C ALA A 520 3.47 23.48 5.24
N ILE A 521 4.10 22.50 4.57
CA ILE A 521 5.44 22.01 4.88
C ILE A 521 6.45 22.86 4.10
N GLY A 522 7.55 23.26 4.75
CA GLY A 522 8.56 24.14 4.13
C GLY A 522 9.62 23.41 3.32
N ASP A 523 9.93 22.16 3.67
CA ASP A 523 10.86 21.27 2.98
C ASP A 523 10.27 19.86 3.00
N VAL A 524 9.54 19.51 1.92
CA VAL A 524 8.82 18.24 1.79
C VAL A 524 9.79 17.06 1.67
N PRO A 525 10.77 17.05 0.74
CA PRO A 525 11.77 15.96 0.65
C PRO A 525 12.72 15.88 1.85
N GLY A 526 12.93 16.98 2.58
CA GLY A 526 13.67 16.99 3.84
C GLY A 526 12.91 16.30 4.98
N LEU A 527 11.60 16.57 5.12
CA LEU A 527 10.76 15.90 6.12
C LEU A 527 10.56 14.42 5.78
N ALA A 528 10.28 14.09 4.52
CA ALA A 528 10.04 12.73 4.06
C ALA A 528 11.21 11.78 4.41
N ARG A 529 12.44 12.16 4.04
CA ARG A 529 13.67 11.40 4.39
C ARG A 529 14.05 11.46 5.87
N ALA A 530 13.38 12.26 6.70
CA ALA A 530 13.50 12.21 8.15
C ALA A 530 12.44 11.29 8.79
N LEU A 531 11.40 10.89 8.05
CA LEU A 531 10.37 9.94 8.48
C LEU A 531 10.78 8.47 8.24
N THR A 532 11.59 8.18 7.22
CA THR A 532 12.16 6.82 7.03
C THR A 532 13.35 6.52 7.95
N ARG A 533 14.01 7.55 8.49
CA ARG A 533 15.20 7.39 9.33
C ARG A 533 14.82 7.05 10.77
N GLU A 534 14.90 5.76 11.08
CA GLU A 534 14.74 5.22 12.42
C GLU A 534 15.52 5.99 13.49
N ASN A 535 15.03 5.91 14.73
CA ASN A 535 15.66 6.48 15.92
C ASN A 535 15.88 8.00 15.94
N THR A 536 15.59 8.73 14.86
CA THR A 536 15.60 10.20 14.82
C THR A 536 14.50 10.80 15.70
N PRO A 537 14.60 12.10 16.08
CA PRO A 537 13.52 12.81 16.77
C PRO A 537 12.23 12.86 15.95
N THR A 538 12.34 13.00 14.63
CA THR A 538 11.22 13.04 13.67
C THR A 538 10.49 11.70 13.61
N PHE A 539 11.20 10.57 13.47
CA PHE A 539 10.61 9.22 13.55
C PHE A 539 9.96 8.94 14.91
N LYS A 540 10.57 9.41 16.01
CA LYS A 540 10.00 9.32 17.37
C LYS A 540 8.76 10.19 17.57
N ALA A 541 8.65 11.31 16.86
CA ALA A 541 7.43 12.11 16.81
C ALA A 541 6.34 11.43 15.97
N TYR A 542 6.69 10.90 14.79
CA TYR A 542 5.79 10.17 13.88
C TYR A 542 5.20 8.91 14.52
N THR A 543 6.02 8.04 15.11
CA THR A 543 5.55 6.81 15.79
C THR A 543 4.59 7.10 16.95
N VAL A 544 4.74 8.24 17.62
CA VAL A 544 3.77 8.74 18.62
C VAL A 544 2.45 9.21 18.00
N ILE A 545 2.47 9.79 16.79
CA ILE A 545 1.25 10.11 16.02
C ILE A 545 0.57 8.81 15.53
N ARG A 546 1.32 7.83 14.99
CA ARG A 546 0.82 6.50 14.59
C ARG A 546 0.15 5.80 15.78
N MET A 547 0.81 5.75 16.94
CA MET A 547 0.24 5.22 18.20
C MET A 547 -1.01 5.99 18.68
N ALA A 548 -1.02 7.32 18.57
CA ALA A 548 -2.20 8.10 18.94
C ALA A 548 -3.40 7.82 18.02
N ALA A 549 -3.16 7.63 16.72
CA ALA A 549 -4.19 7.29 15.74
C ALA A 549 -4.70 5.84 15.92
N GLN A 550 -3.84 4.86 16.23
CA GLN A 550 -4.26 3.50 16.56
C GLN A 550 -5.32 3.47 17.68
N PHE A 551 -5.21 4.35 18.68
CA PHE A 551 -6.20 4.46 19.76
C PHE A 551 -7.47 5.29 19.42
N MET A 552 -7.78 5.52 18.14
CA MET A 552 -9.00 6.19 17.67
C MET A 552 -10.29 5.64 18.31
N GLY A 553 -10.36 4.32 18.52
CA GLY A 553 -11.48 3.64 19.17
C GLY A 553 -11.85 4.18 20.57
N LEU A 554 -10.95 4.90 21.25
CA LEU A 554 -11.25 5.65 22.48
C LEU A 554 -12.44 6.62 22.32
N LYS A 555 -12.64 7.21 21.15
CA LYS A 555 -13.74 8.16 20.92
C LYS A 555 -15.11 7.49 20.92
N ASN A 556 -15.19 6.20 20.55
CA ASN A 556 -16.41 5.40 20.64
C ASN A 556 -16.88 5.15 22.08
N LEU A 557 -15.98 5.29 23.07
CA LEU A 557 -16.28 5.11 24.49
C LEU A 557 -16.80 6.39 25.19
N LEU A 558 -16.65 7.56 24.56
CA LEU A 558 -17.06 8.85 25.14
C LEU A 558 -18.59 8.95 25.23
N THR A 559 -19.10 9.34 26.41
CA THR A 559 -20.56 9.48 26.64
C THR A 559 -21.02 10.94 26.76
N VAL A 560 -20.15 11.91 26.46
CA VAL A 560 -20.44 13.34 26.47
C VAL A 560 -20.93 13.76 25.09
N SER A 561 -22.15 14.30 24.98
CA SER A 561 -22.74 14.61 23.66
C SER A 561 -22.17 15.87 23.01
N ASP A 562 -22.08 15.85 21.68
CA ASP A 562 -21.53 16.94 20.85
C ASP A 562 -22.22 18.30 21.03
N GLN A 563 -23.47 18.31 21.52
CA GLN A 563 -24.17 19.55 21.87
C GLN A 563 -23.46 20.37 22.97
N ALA A 564 -22.50 19.78 23.69
CA ALA A 564 -21.62 20.48 24.63
C ALA A 564 -20.35 21.08 23.97
N LEU A 565 -19.96 20.62 22.79
CA LEU A 565 -18.79 21.09 22.05
C LEU A 565 -19.13 22.32 21.20
N LYS A 566 -18.63 23.48 21.63
CA LYS A 566 -18.76 24.72 20.85
C LYS A 566 -17.78 24.68 19.68
N LYS A 567 -18.29 24.56 18.44
CA LYS A 567 -17.52 24.55 17.17
C LYS A 567 -16.57 25.74 16.90
N GLU A 568 -16.43 26.68 17.83
CA GLU A 568 -15.64 27.93 17.71
C GLU A 568 -14.41 27.96 18.63
N ARG A 569 -14.05 26.86 19.31
CA ARG A 569 -12.87 26.81 20.18
C ARG A 569 -11.60 26.41 19.41
N ASN A 570 -10.56 27.23 19.58
CA ASN A 570 -9.20 26.98 19.10
C ASN A 570 -8.68 25.62 19.62
N PHE A 571 -8.23 24.74 18.72
CA PHE A 571 -7.80 23.38 19.03
C PHE A 571 -6.67 23.34 20.08
N THR A 572 -5.62 24.13 19.91
CA THR A 572 -4.46 24.20 20.82
C THR A 572 -4.87 24.52 22.26
N VAL A 573 -5.94 25.31 22.45
CA VAL A 573 -6.50 25.66 23.77
C VAL A 573 -7.28 24.50 24.40
N GLU A 574 -7.92 23.63 23.60
CA GLU A 574 -8.64 22.44 24.05
C GLU A 574 -7.69 21.26 24.33
N LEU A 575 -6.72 21.05 23.44
CA LEU A 575 -5.59 20.14 23.58
C LEU A 575 -4.83 20.40 24.89
N ASN A 576 -4.45 21.66 25.15
CA ASN A 576 -3.81 22.03 26.41
C ASN A 576 -4.70 21.83 27.64
N GLN A 577 -6.03 21.97 27.53
CA GLN A 577 -6.96 21.67 28.63
C GLN A 577 -7.02 20.16 28.91
N LEU A 578 -7.03 19.33 27.86
CA LEU A 578 -6.98 17.87 27.98
C LEU A 578 -5.66 17.40 28.62
N PHE A 579 -4.51 17.82 28.08
CA PHE A 579 -3.19 17.45 28.61
C PHE A 579 -3.02 17.87 30.08
N ASN A 580 -3.39 19.10 30.44
CA ASN A 580 -3.31 19.55 31.83
C ASN A 580 -4.30 18.82 32.74
N TYR A 581 -5.45 18.37 32.24
CA TYR A 581 -6.36 17.54 33.03
C TYR A 581 -5.78 16.14 33.27
N VAL A 582 -5.32 15.45 32.21
CA VAL A 582 -4.80 14.08 32.29
C VAL A 582 -3.51 14.03 33.13
N LYS A 583 -2.58 14.95 32.91
CA LYS A 583 -1.29 15.05 33.65
C LYS A 583 -1.45 15.28 35.16
N ASN A 584 -2.55 15.91 35.59
CA ASN A 584 -2.84 16.14 37.01
C ASN A 584 -3.81 15.09 37.61
N SER A 585 -4.25 14.10 36.83
CA SER A 585 -5.27 13.12 37.24
C SER A 585 -4.67 11.84 37.83
N ASN A 586 -4.32 11.91 39.12
CA ASN A 586 -3.87 10.78 39.96
C ASN A 586 -4.99 9.77 40.30
N ARG A 587 -6.06 9.72 39.50
CA ARG A 587 -7.19 8.78 39.62
C ARG A 587 -7.50 8.18 38.25
N GLU A 588 -8.31 7.14 38.25
CA GLU A 588 -8.98 6.63 37.07
C GLU A 588 -9.89 7.70 36.46
N ILE A 589 -9.79 7.90 35.15
CA ILE A 589 -10.55 8.88 34.37
C ILE A 589 -11.70 8.16 33.68
N GLN A 590 -12.93 8.63 33.85
CA GLN A 590 -14.13 8.01 33.28
C GLN A 590 -14.55 8.69 31.96
N PRO A 591 -15.08 7.96 30.94
CA PRO A 591 -15.46 8.54 29.65
C PRO A 591 -16.63 9.55 29.65
N ASP A 592 -17.36 9.65 30.77
CA ASP A 592 -18.40 10.67 30.98
C ASP A 592 -17.84 12.02 31.46
N THR A 593 -16.54 12.06 31.78
CA THR A 593 -15.88 13.23 32.35
C THR A 593 -15.79 14.35 31.32
N ARG A 594 -16.47 15.47 31.56
CA ARG A 594 -16.50 16.62 30.63
C ARG A 594 -15.11 17.10 30.17
N GLN A 595 -14.08 16.97 31.01
CA GLN A 595 -12.71 17.36 30.70
C GLN A 595 -12.05 16.49 29.61
N VAL A 596 -12.58 15.29 29.31
CA VAL A 596 -12.11 14.45 28.18
C VAL A 596 -12.88 14.70 26.88
N SER A 597 -13.86 15.62 26.84
CA SER A 597 -14.60 15.90 25.60
C SER A 597 -13.75 16.36 24.40
N PRO A 598 -12.55 16.96 24.53
CA PRO A 598 -11.69 17.24 23.38
C PRO A 598 -11.08 15.99 22.72
N LEU A 599 -11.12 14.82 23.38
CA LEU A 599 -10.39 13.61 22.96
C LEU A 599 -10.70 13.16 21.53
N ALA A 600 -11.98 13.18 21.12
CA ALA A 600 -12.36 12.80 19.75
C ALA A 600 -11.60 13.65 18.71
N LYS A 601 -11.77 14.98 18.77
CA LYS A 601 -11.07 15.96 17.94
C LYS A 601 -9.54 15.84 18.01
N VAL A 602 -8.97 15.48 19.17
CA VAL A 602 -7.53 15.22 19.33
C VAL A 602 -7.07 13.97 18.56
N LEU A 603 -7.88 12.92 18.54
CA LEU A 603 -7.62 11.69 17.78
C LEU A 603 -7.86 11.92 16.27
N ASP A 604 -8.91 12.65 15.88
CA ASP A 604 -9.18 13.01 14.48
C ASP A 604 -8.02 13.85 13.90
N HIS A 605 -7.47 14.80 14.67
CA HIS A 605 -6.25 15.53 14.31
C HIS A 605 -5.01 14.62 14.19
N ALA A 606 -4.84 13.64 15.08
CA ALA A 606 -3.72 12.69 15.00
C ALA A 606 -3.81 11.79 13.76
N ALA A 607 -5.00 11.26 13.46
CA ALA A 607 -5.27 10.48 12.26
C ALA A 607 -5.07 11.30 10.96
N SER A 608 -5.59 12.53 10.91
CA SER A 608 -5.39 13.43 9.76
C SER A 608 -3.92 13.84 9.57
N ALA A 609 -3.15 13.98 10.65
CA ALA A 609 -1.71 14.17 10.54
C ALA A 609 -0.99 12.89 10.07
N LEU A 610 -1.40 11.71 10.56
CA LEU A 610 -0.83 10.43 10.14
C LEU A 610 -0.96 10.22 8.63
N VAL A 611 -2.12 10.50 8.02
CA VAL A 611 -2.34 10.38 6.57
C VAL A 611 -1.24 11.09 5.75
N ARG A 612 -0.85 12.30 6.15
CA ARG A 612 0.22 13.04 5.45
C ARG A 612 1.61 12.51 5.77
N LEU A 613 1.87 12.09 7.01
CA LEU A 613 3.18 11.55 7.40
C LEU A 613 3.45 10.19 6.75
N GLU A 614 2.43 9.33 6.66
CA GLU A 614 2.52 8.04 5.98
C GLU A 614 2.66 8.23 4.46
N ALA A 615 1.88 9.12 3.85
CA ALA A 615 2.07 9.49 2.44
C ALA A 615 3.51 9.94 2.15
N LEU A 616 4.10 10.79 3.00
CA LEU A 616 5.49 11.23 2.87
C LEU A 616 6.51 10.10 3.05
N ARG A 617 6.27 9.15 3.96
CA ARG A 617 7.13 7.97 4.14
C ARG A 617 7.07 7.07 2.89
N VAL A 618 5.85 6.70 2.47
CA VAL A 618 5.59 5.84 1.31
C VAL A 618 6.14 6.44 0.01
N ASN A 619 6.13 7.77 -0.15
CA ASN A 619 6.82 8.43 -1.27
C ASN A 619 8.33 8.14 -1.33
N VAL A 620 9.01 8.08 -0.18
CA VAL A 620 10.45 7.74 -0.14
C VAL A 620 10.65 6.25 -0.37
N GLU A 621 9.78 5.43 0.21
CA GLU A 621 9.80 3.97 0.08
C GLU A 621 9.67 3.54 -1.39
N PHE A 622 8.66 4.04 -2.11
CA PHE A 622 8.50 3.80 -3.55
C PHE A 622 9.67 4.36 -4.36
N ALA A 623 10.16 5.56 -4.04
CA ALA A 623 11.32 6.17 -4.71
C ALA A 623 12.64 5.41 -4.51
N GLU A 624 12.78 4.66 -3.42
CA GLU A 624 14.00 3.89 -3.07
C GLU A 624 13.89 2.39 -3.45
N THR A 625 12.68 1.84 -3.66
CA THR A 625 12.46 0.39 -3.86
C THR A 625 11.58 0.00 -5.06
N HIS A 626 10.72 0.89 -5.56
CA HIS A 626 9.71 0.59 -6.60
C HIS A 626 9.68 1.69 -7.68
N GLY A 627 10.86 2.13 -8.15
CA GLY A 627 11.02 3.34 -8.98
C GLY A 627 10.11 3.40 -10.22
N GLU A 628 10.05 2.34 -11.02
CA GLU A 628 9.21 2.29 -12.24
C GLU A 628 7.70 2.29 -11.93
N GLN A 629 7.31 1.90 -10.71
CA GLN A 629 5.93 1.93 -10.23
C GLN A 629 5.62 3.19 -9.40
N TYR A 630 6.60 4.10 -9.19
CA TYR A 630 6.48 5.27 -8.34
C TYR A 630 5.60 6.36 -8.98
N THR A 631 4.30 6.12 -8.92
CA THR A 631 3.24 7.02 -9.37
C THR A 631 2.49 7.63 -8.20
N ARG A 632 1.86 8.79 -8.42
CA ARG A 632 0.98 9.43 -7.41
C ARG A 632 -0.15 8.48 -7.01
N GLU A 633 -0.71 7.79 -7.98
CA GLU A 633 -1.85 6.91 -7.83
C GLU A 633 -1.48 5.64 -7.03
N ALA A 634 -0.32 5.03 -7.27
CA ALA A 634 0.17 3.88 -6.48
C ALA A 634 0.43 4.25 -5.01
N VAL A 635 1.12 5.37 -4.76
CA VAL A 635 1.36 5.87 -3.40
C VAL A 635 0.06 6.14 -2.65
N ILE A 636 -0.92 6.78 -3.30
CA ILE A 636 -2.24 7.07 -2.72
C ILE A 636 -2.99 5.79 -2.37
N VAL A 637 -2.98 4.77 -3.23
CA VAL A 637 -3.61 3.47 -2.95
C VAL A 637 -2.92 2.79 -1.76
N TYR A 638 -1.58 2.79 -1.72
CA TYR A 638 -0.82 2.15 -0.65
C TYR A 638 -1.14 2.76 0.73
N PHE A 639 -1.02 4.08 0.90
CA PHE A 639 -1.24 4.69 2.23
C PHE A 639 -2.72 4.69 2.64
N GLU A 640 -3.67 4.76 1.71
CA GLU A 640 -5.11 4.70 2.05
C GLU A 640 -5.55 3.30 2.50
N GLU A 641 -5.02 2.23 1.90
CA GLU A 641 -5.32 0.86 2.33
C GLU A 641 -4.58 0.51 3.63
N ALA A 642 -3.30 0.90 3.77
CA ALA A 642 -2.54 0.74 5.02
C ALA A 642 -3.18 1.45 6.23
N LEU A 643 -3.78 2.64 6.01
CA LEU A 643 -4.46 3.43 7.06
C LEU A 643 -5.98 3.22 7.13
N ARG A 644 -6.55 2.29 6.35
CA ARG A 644 -8.00 2.17 6.09
C ARG A 644 -8.89 2.20 7.32
N GLN A 645 -8.54 1.46 8.38
CA GLN A 645 -9.33 1.43 9.62
C GLN A 645 -9.31 2.77 10.37
N ILE A 646 -8.19 3.50 10.27
CA ILE A 646 -8.03 4.83 10.87
C ILE A 646 -8.83 5.85 10.07
N THR A 647 -8.74 5.83 8.73
CA THR A 647 -9.43 6.79 7.86
C THR A 647 -10.95 6.61 7.87
N ASP A 648 -11.47 5.38 7.94
CA ASP A 648 -12.92 5.09 8.08
C ASP A 648 -13.52 5.61 9.40
N GLU A 649 -12.75 5.65 10.50
CA GLU A 649 -13.21 6.23 11.76
C GLU A 649 -13.11 7.77 11.79
N THR A 650 -12.29 8.42 10.97
CA THR A 650 -11.91 9.85 11.10
C THR A 650 -13.03 10.81 10.70
N ASP A 651 -13.13 11.96 11.39
CA ASP A 651 -14.00 13.07 10.94
C ASP A 651 -13.66 13.51 9.51
N ARG A 652 -14.70 13.57 8.65
CA ARG A 652 -14.53 13.73 7.21
C ARG A 652 -14.09 15.14 6.79
N ASP A 653 -14.42 16.17 7.56
CA ASP A 653 -14.09 17.55 7.18
C ASP A 653 -12.56 17.77 7.27
N ILE A 654 -11.94 17.25 8.35
CA ILE A 654 -10.49 17.35 8.56
C ILE A 654 -9.70 16.31 7.75
N LEU A 655 -10.23 15.08 7.59
CA LEU A 655 -9.61 14.04 6.77
C LEU A 655 -9.47 14.46 5.29
N ASN A 656 -10.50 15.07 4.72
CA ASN A 656 -10.45 15.52 3.31
C ASN A 656 -9.44 16.66 3.10
N LEU A 657 -9.28 17.57 4.07
CA LEU A 657 -8.25 18.62 4.06
C LEU A 657 -6.83 18.03 4.18
N ALA A 658 -6.66 16.96 4.94
CA ALA A 658 -5.40 16.23 5.02
C ALA A 658 -5.06 15.49 3.72
N ARG A 659 -6.05 14.87 3.06
CA ARG A 659 -5.90 14.24 1.74
C ARG A 659 -5.51 15.23 0.65
N GLU A 660 -6.22 16.37 0.53
CA GLU A 660 -5.87 17.44 -0.43
C GLU A 660 -4.40 17.91 -0.27
N ARG A 661 -3.88 17.84 0.95
CA ARG A 661 -2.46 18.11 1.22
C ARG A 661 -1.53 16.93 0.95
N ALA A 662 -1.89 15.70 1.32
CA ALA A 662 -1.10 14.51 1.02
C ALA A 662 -0.87 14.34 -0.49
N ASP A 663 -1.88 14.63 -1.31
CA ASP A 663 -1.79 14.67 -2.78
C ASP A 663 -0.80 15.73 -3.27
N ALA A 664 -0.82 16.94 -2.70
CA ALA A 664 0.08 18.03 -3.07
C ALA A 664 1.52 17.82 -2.57
N ASP A 665 1.68 17.20 -1.39
CA ASP A 665 2.96 16.77 -0.85
C ASP A 665 3.56 15.65 -1.74
N THR A 666 2.76 14.67 -2.15
CA THR A 666 3.14 13.59 -3.10
C THR A 666 3.55 14.14 -4.47
N ALA A 667 2.77 15.06 -5.04
CA ALA A 667 3.15 15.74 -6.29
C ALA A 667 4.46 16.55 -6.17
N THR A 668 4.79 17.04 -4.97
CA THR A 668 6.07 17.72 -4.69
C THR A 668 7.24 16.73 -4.55
N MET A 669 6.98 15.52 -4.06
CA MET A 669 7.97 14.44 -3.98
C MET A 669 8.32 13.88 -5.37
N LEU A 670 7.31 13.55 -6.19
CA LEU A 670 7.49 13.06 -7.56
C LEU A 670 8.29 14.05 -8.43
N ALA A 671 7.88 15.32 -8.45
CA ALA A 671 8.63 16.38 -9.16
C ALA A 671 10.04 16.63 -8.59
N SER A 672 10.36 16.13 -7.39
CA SER A 672 11.72 16.14 -6.82
C SER A 672 12.51 14.85 -7.13
N HIS A 673 11.85 13.78 -7.56
CA HIS A 673 12.46 12.52 -7.99
C HIS A 673 12.80 12.59 -9.48
N GLU A 674 11.84 12.94 -10.35
CA GLU A 674 12.03 13.24 -11.78
C GLU A 674 13.22 14.21 -11.99
N ALA A 675 13.28 15.26 -11.15
CA ALA A 675 14.34 16.26 -11.17
C ALA A 675 15.72 15.73 -10.74
N GLN A 676 15.77 14.67 -9.92
CA GLN A 676 17.01 14.02 -9.48
C GLN A 676 17.47 13.00 -10.53
N GLU A 677 16.58 12.17 -11.06
CA GLU A 677 16.88 11.27 -12.19
C GLU A 677 17.43 12.02 -13.40
N PHE A 678 16.84 13.17 -13.73
CA PHE A 678 17.34 14.03 -14.81
C PHE A 678 18.74 14.61 -14.52
N VAL A 679 19.06 14.92 -13.26
CA VAL A 679 20.40 15.32 -12.83
C VAL A 679 21.40 14.16 -12.94
N ASP A 680 21.01 12.95 -12.54
CA ASP A 680 21.89 11.78 -12.58
C ASP A 680 22.11 11.29 -14.03
N SER A 681 21.09 11.41 -14.89
CA SER A 681 21.22 11.23 -16.34
C SER A 681 22.16 12.27 -16.97
N ILE A 682 22.06 13.55 -16.57
CA ILE A 682 23.01 14.60 -16.96
C ILE A 682 24.44 14.28 -16.50
N LEU A 683 24.63 13.82 -15.27
CA LEU A 683 25.94 13.44 -14.72
C LEU A 683 26.53 12.25 -15.49
N LYS A 684 25.74 11.19 -15.72
CA LYS A 684 26.10 10.00 -16.51
C LYS A 684 26.53 10.37 -17.93
N THR A 685 25.72 11.16 -18.63
CA THR A 685 25.98 11.60 -20.02
C THR A 685 27.22 12.52 -20.08
N SER A 686 27.35 13.45 -19.14
CA SER A 686 28.51 14.35 -19.03
C SER A 686 29.82 13.58 -18.75
N ARG A 687 29.76 12.52 -17.94
CA ARG A 687 30.90 11.64 -17.63
C ARG A 687 31.32 10.82 -18.85
N GLY A 688 30.36 10.24 -19.57
CA GLY A 688 30.61 9.51 -20.82
C GLY A 688 31.31 10.38 -21.87
N PHE A 689 30.77 11.57 -22.14
CA PHE A 689 31.37 12.54 -23.07
C PHE A 689 32.79 12.97 -22.65
N ALA A 690 33.02 13.19 -21.35
CA ALA A 690 34.35 13.51 -20.83
C ALA A 690 35.36 12.35 -20.97
N MET A 691 34.91 11.10 -20.84
CA MET A 691 35.72 9.90 -21.06
C MET A 691 36.05 9.70 -22.54
N GLU A 692 35.09 9.92 -23.44
CA GLU A 692 35.28 9.86 -24.90
C GLU A 692 36.34 10.85 -25.39
N LEU A 693 36.32 12.10 -24.89
CA LEU A 693 37.33 13.12 -25.18
C LEU A 693 38.77 12.71 -24.78
N VAL A 694 38.91 11.82 -23.78
CA VAL A 694 40.21 11.26 -23.38
C VAL A 694 40.56 10.03 -24.23
N ALA A 695 39.60 9.13 -24.46
CA ALA A 695 39.80 7.89 -25.22
C ALA A 695 40.18 8.13 -26.70
N GLU A 696 39.59 9.15 -27.35
CA GLU A 696 39.90 9.51 -28.74
C GLU A 696 41.14 10.43 -28.89
N ASP A 697 41.90 10.67 -27.81
CA ASP A 697 43.08 11.55 -27.79
C ASP A 697 42.75 13.03 -28.17
N HIS A 698 41.50 13.47 -28.03
CA HIS A 698 41.11 14.88 -28.26
C HIS A 698 41.71 15.81 -27.20
N ALA A 699 41.78 15.33 -25.96
CA ALA A 699 42.39 16.04 -24.83
C ALA A 699 43.94 16.15 -24.89
N ALA A 700 44.58 15.83 -26.03
CA ALA A 700 46.02 16.00 -26.23
C ALA A 700 46.44 17.42 -26.65
N SER A 701 45.53 18.26 -27.18
CA SER A 701 45.81 19.67 -27.46
C SER A 701 44.55 20.54 -27.49
N GLU A 702 44.71 21.84 -27.21
CA GLU A 702 43.62 22.82 -27.29
C GLU A 702 42.98 22.88 -28.70
N GLU A 703 43.78 22.71 -29.76
CA GLU A 703 43.30 22.71 -31.15
C GLU A 703 42.44 21.47 -31.48
N LYS A 704 42.81 20.29 -30.96
CA LYS A 704 42.00 19.07 -31.08
C LYS A 704 40.70 19.20 -30.29
N LEU A 705 40.79 19.61 -29.02
CA LEU A 705 39.64 19.76 -28.14
C LEU A 705 38.61 20.72 -28.74
N GLN A 706 39.03 21.90 -29.21
CA GLN A 706 38.13 22.88 -29.85
C GLN A 706 37.49 22.34 -31.14
N ALA A 707 38.16 21.46 -31.88
CA ALA A 707 37.57 20.80 -33.04
C ALA A 707 36.52 19.75 -32.65
N ALA A 708 36.78 18.92 -31.63
CA ALA A 708 35.85 17.92 -31.13
C ALA A 708 34.58 18.55 -30.53
N LEU A 709 34.73 19.51 -29.61
CA LEU A 709 33.63 20.24 -28.98
C LEU A 709 32.75 21.03 -29.98
N ALA A 710 33.29 21.37 -31.15
CA ALA A 710 32.56 22.03 -32.23
C ALA A 710 31.94 21.05 -33.26
N ALA A 711 32.42 19.80 -33.32
CA ALA A 711 31.90 18.76 -34.22
C ALA A 711 30.74 17.97 -33.58
N ALA A 712 30.86 17.65 -32.30
CA ALA A 712 29.85 16.96 -31.50
C ALA A 712 29.64 17.73 -30.17
N PRO A 713 28.76 18.74 -30.13
CA PRO A 713 28.41 19.40 -28.89
C PRO A 713 27.56 18.46 -28.02
N LEU A 714 27.88 18.36 -26.73
CA LEU A 714 27.08 17.64 -25.74
C LEU A 714 25.60 18.09 -25.74
N THR A 715 24.69 17.14 -25.97
CA THR A 715 23.23 17.29 -25.94
C THR A 715 22.61 16.31 -24.96
N PHE A 716 21.47 16.67 -24.38
CA PHE A 716 20.69 15.81 -23.47
C PHE A 716 19.33 15.52 -24.11
N GLU A 717 18.88 14.27 -24.08
CA GLU A 717 17.60 13.88 -24.66
C GLU A 717 16.42 14.47 -23.88
N GLY A 718 15.31 14.74 -24.57
CA GLY A 718 14.10 15.35 -23.99
C GLY A 718 14.22 16.82 -23.52
N ALA A 719 15.43 17.38 -23.44
CA ALA A 719 15.68 18.66 -22.76
C ALA A 719 15.74 19.88 -23.71
N GLU A 720 14.74 20.76 -23.66
CA GLU A 720 14.84 22.09 -24.29
C GLU A 720 15.67 23.07 -23.43
N PRO A 721 16.47 23.98 -24.05
CA PRO A 721 17.19 25.04 -23.34
C PRO A 721 16.24 25.98 -22.57
N SER A 722 16.23 25.86 -21.25
CA SER A 722 15.34 26.58 -20.33
C SER A 722 15.96 27.86 -19.74
N GLN A 723 17.31 27.94 -19.64
CA GLN A 723 18.01 29.12 -19.15
C GLN A 723 18.66 29.97 -20.25
N ALA A 724 18.62 31.29 -20.07
CA ALA A 724 19.21 32.27 -20.96
C ALA A 724 20.37 33.02 -20.29
N GLY A 725 21.60 32.51 -20.42
CA GLY A 725 22.82 33.17 -19.95
C GLY A 725 24.01 32.21 -19.83
N ASP A 726 25.21 32.77 -19.67
CA ASP A 726 26.42 32.02 -19.33
C ASP A 726 26.36 31.50 -17.87
N VAL A 727 27.09 30.42 -17.58
CA VAL A 727 27.26 29.89 -16.21
C VAL A 727 27.79 31.00 -15.27
N PRO A 728 27.24 31.17 -14.05
CA PRO A 728 27.75 32.14 -13.09
C PRO A 728 29.26 32.01 -12.85
N VAL A 729 29.98 33.12 -13.02
CA VAL A 729 31.45 33.21 -12.87
C VAL A 729 31.92 32.85 -11.45
N GLU A 730 31.02 32.83 -10.48
CA GLU A 730 31.31 32.34 -9.12
C GLU A 730 31.33 30.81 -9.01
N LEU A 731 30.61 30.08 -9.88
CA LEU A 731 30.68 28.62 -9.98
C LEU A 731 31.84 28.20 -10.91
N LEU A 732 31.89 28.79 -12.11
CA LEU A 732 32.88 28.46 -13.14
C LEU A 732 34.06 29.45 -13.11
N LYS A 733 35.00 29.23 -12.18
CA LYS A 733 36.26 30.00 -12.09
C LYS A 733 37.39 29.29 -12.85
N PRO A 734 38.25 30.01 -13.60
CA PRO A 734 39.47 29.44 -14.18
C PRO A 734 40.35 28.78 -13.11
N SER A 735 40.94 27.63 -13.44
CA SER A 735 41.62 26.76 -12.47
C SER A 735 43.15 26.71 -12.66
N ASP A 736 43.85 26.20 -11.65
CA ASP A 736 45.28 25.85 -11.75
C ASP A 736 45.50 24.48 -12.45
N LEU A 737 44.46 23.84 -13.01
CA LEU A 737 44.50 22.51 -13.65
C LEU A 737 44.93 22.57 -15.14
N GLY A 738 44.69 23.69 -15.81
CA GLY A 738 45.11 23.96 -17.19
C GLY A 738 43.97 24.12 -18.20
N ALA A 739 44.28 24.70 -19.36
CA ALA A 739 43.31 25.14 -20.36
C ALA A 739 42.38 24.03 -20.90
N ILE A 740 42.87 22.79 -20.95
CA ILE A 740 42.10 21.62 -21.43
C ILE A 740 40.96 21.30 -20.44
N TYR A 741 41.21 21.36 -19.12
CA TYR A 741 40.15 21.24 -18.13
C TYR A 741 39.22 22.45 -18.16
N ASP A 742 39.77 23.67 -18.15
CA ASP A 742 38.97 24.90 -18.09
C ASP A 742 37.99 25.04 -19.26
N GLU A 743 38.40 24.71 -20.50
CA GLU A 743 37.55 24.80 -21.69
C GLU A 743 36.55 23.63 -21.78
N THR A 744 36.93 22.41 -21.38
CA THR A 744 35.99 21.27 -21.30
C THR A 744 34.92 21.51 -20.22
N ALA A 745 35.31 21.95 -19.02
CA ALA A 745 34.40 22.31 -17.95
C ALA A 745 33.46 23.44 -18.38
N LYS A 746 33.98 24.46 -19.08
CA LYS A 746 33.19 25.57 -19.64
C LYS A 746 32.18 25.10 -20.68
N HIS A 747 32.52 24.15 -21.55
CA HIS A 747 31.57 23.58 -22.51
C HIS A 747 30.51 22.75 -21.80
N ILE A 748 30.90 21.76 -21.00
CA ILE A 748 29.97 20.81 -20.36
C ILE A 748 29.05 21.54 -19.38
N CYS A 749 29.59 22.34 -18.44
CA CYS A 749 28.75 23.13 -17.54
C CYS A 749 27.91 24.17 -18.29
N GLY A 750 28.33 24.65 -19.45
CA GLY A 750 27.53 25.53 -20.31
C GLY A 750 26.30 24.85 -20.90
N GLN A 751 26.45 23.67 -21.50
CA GLN A 751 25.31 22.90 -22.04
C GLN A 751 24.37 22.44 -20.92
N VAL A 752 24.92 21.99 -19.78
CA VAL A 752 24.11 21.62 -18.60
C VAL A 752 23.34 22.82 -18.04
N TRP A 753 23.99 23.98 -17.88
CA TRP A 753 23.34 25.18 -17.35
C TRP A 753 22.19 25.65 -18.23
N ALA A 754 22.29 25.45 -19.55
CA ALA A 754 21.22 25.77 -20.48
C ALA A 754 19.95 24.92 -20.25
N VAL A 755 20.07 23.65 -19.87
CA VAL A 755 18.92 22.75 -19.67
C VAL A 755 18.39 22.72 -18.23
N LEU A 756 19.23 22.85 -17.20
CA LEU A 756 18.80 22.73 -15.80
C LEU A 756 17.83 23.84 -15.39
N THR A 757 16.70 23.47 -14.77
CA THR A 757 15.74 24.43 -14.19
C THR A 757 16.05 24.72 -12.72
N ALA A 758 15.31 25.66 -12.11
CA ALA A 758 15.42 25.94 -10.67
C ALA A 758 15.10 24.72 -9.77
N VAL A 759 14.26 23.77 -10.25
CA VAL A 759 13.91 22.55 -9.53
C VAL A 759 15.15 21.65 -9.36
N HIS A 760 16.02 21.61 -10.38
CA HIS A 760 17.20 20.76 -10.43
C HIS A 760 18.39 21.33 -9.63
N GLN A 761 18.21 22.45 -8.92
CA GLN A 761 19.20 23.07 -8.03
C GLN A 761 20.61 23.24 -8.67
N PRO A 762 20.73 23.94 -9.82
CA PRO A 762 21.95 23.96 -10.65
C PRO A 762 23.20 24.50 -9.94
N GLU A 763 23.04 25.32 -8.89
CA GLU A 763 24.12 25.79 -8.03
C GLU A 763 24.82 24.65 -7.25
N LYS A 764 24.19 23.48 -7.10
CA LYS A 764 24.75 22.25 -6.53
C LYS A 764 25.29 21.29 -7.60
N VAL A 765 24.58 21.18 -8.73
CA VAL A 765 24.91 20.25 -9.81
C VAL A 765 26.20 20.66 -10.54
N VAL A 766 26.43 21.96 -10.77
CA VAL A 766 27.67 22.44 -11.40
C VAL A 766 28.92 22.04 -10.58
N PRO A 767 28.99 22.24 -9.25
CA PRO A 767 30.04 21.66 -8.42
C PRO A 767 30.26 20.16 -8.59
N GLN A 768 29.19 19.34 -8.58
CA GLN A 768 29.28 17.89 -8.76
C GLN A 768 29.89 17.51 -10.13
N ILE A 769 29.52 18.23 -11.19
CA ILE A 769 30.12 18.06 -12.53
C ILE A 769 31.60 18.44 -12.51
N LEU A 770 31.98 19.54 -11.85
CA LEU A 770 33.38 19.97 -11.78
C LEU A 770 34.26 18.96 -11.03
N ASP A 771 33.74 18.32 -9.98
CA ASP A 771 34.44 17.26 -9.24
C ASP A 771 34.50 15.94 -10.04
N MET A 772 33.42 15.53 -10.71
CA MET A 772 33.44 14.41 -11.67
C MET A 772 34.47 14.63 -12.80
N LEU A 773 34.54 15.84 -13.36
CA LEU A 773 35.52 16.18 -14.39
C LEU A 773 36.96 16.20 -13.86
N ARG A 774 37.18 16.38 -12.54
CA ARG A 774 38.52 16.27 -11.93
C ARG A 774 39.02 14.83 -11.90
N GLU A 775 38.11 13.88 -11.69
CA GLU A 775 38.43 12.45 -11.76
C GLU A 775 38.79 12.05 -13.20
N VAL A 776 37.91 12.36 -14.16
CA VAL A 776 38.01 11.89 -15.55
C VAL A 776 39.20 12.52 -16.29
N LEU A 777 39.44 13.82 -16.13
CA LEU A 777 40.44 14.55 -16.91
C LEU A 777 41.84 14.59 -16.26
N MET A 778 42.08 13.82 -15.20
CA MET A 778 43.27 13.94 -14.34
C MET A 778 44.61 13.75 -15.08
N ALA A 779 44.64 12.86 -16.07
CA ALA A 779 45.82 12.62 -16.90
C ALA A 779 46.15 13.79 -17.86
N CYS A 780 45.15 14.61 -18.20
CA CYS A 780 45.24 15.72 -19.14
C CYS A 780 45.71 17.03 -18.49
N PHE A 781 45.80 17.08 -17.15
CA PHE A 781 46.18 18.27 -16.40
C PHE A 781 47.57 18.80 -16.77
N ARG A 782 47.74 20.12 -16.61
CA ARG A 782 48.98 20.88 -16.82
C ARG A 782 49.18 21.90 -15.71
N PHE A 783 49.68 21.39 -14.59
CA PHE A 783 49.97 22.17 -13.39
C PHE A 783 51.19 23.07 -13.57
N LYS A 784 51.27 24.13 -12.75
CA LYS A 784 52.48 24.95 -12.63
C LYS A 784 53.44 24.34 -11.59
N PRO A 785 54.62 23.80 -11.95
CA PRO A 785 55.46 23.07 -11.00
C PRO A 785 56.04 23.94 -9.88
N GLU A 786 55.92 23.48 -8.64
CA GLU A 786 56.65 24.03 -7.51
C GLU A 786 57.98 23.29 -7.31
N LYS A 787 59.09 24.01 -7.29
CA LYS A 787 60.42 23.44 -6.99
C LYS A 787 60.60 23.32 -5.47
N ARG A 788 60.48 22.10 -4.91
CA ARG A 788 60.61 21.80 -3.47
C ARG A 788 61.81 20.88 -3.19
N ARG A 789 62.47 21.02 -2.04
CA ARG A 789 63.64 20.20 -1.64
C ARG A 789 63.18 18.94 -0.90
N HIS A 790 63.77 17.79 -1.24
CA HIS A 790 63.58 16.54 -0.52
C HIS A 790 64.54 16.43 0.68
N GLN A 791 64.16 15.67 1.71
CA GLN A 791 64.97 15.49 2.91
C GLN A 791 66.30 14.76 2.64
N ASP A 792 66.27 13.73 1.78
CA ASP A 792 67.43 12.85 1.54
C ASP A 792 68.46 13.45 0.56
N ASN A 793 68.02 14.36 -0.31
CA ASN A 793 68.89 15.09 -1.23
C ASN A 793 68.55 16.58 -1.28
N ALA A 794 68.86 17.30 -0.19
CA ALA A 794 68.60 18.73 -0.06
C ALA A 794 69.33 19.63 -1.10
N ARG A 795 70.25 19.08 -1.92
CA ARG A 795 70.91 19.78 -3.03
C ARG A 795 70.04 19.83 -4.30
N LEU A 796 69.10 18.90 -4.47
CA LEU A 796 68.20 18.79 -5.62
C LEU A 796 66.79 19.29 -5.24
N ALA A 797 66.11 19.96 -6.18
CA ALA A 797 64.72 20.38 -6.01
C ALA A 797 63.84 19.64 -7.01
N LEU A 798 62.90 18.85 -6.50
CA LEU A 798 61.90 18.13 -7.28
C LEU A 798 60.84 19.11 -7.80
N SER A 799 60.30 18.83 -8.98
CA SER A 799 59.07 19.43 -9.48
C SER A 799 57.88 18.69 -8.85
N VAL A 800 57.06 19.42 -8.09
CA VAL A 800 55.87 18.87 -7.43
C VAL A 800 54.68 19.80 -7.54
N VAL A 801 53.48 19.26 -7.34
CA VAL A 801 52.25 20.00 -7.05
C VAL A 801 51.66 19.50 -5.72
N SER A 802 50.94 20.35 -5.00
CA SER A 802 50.23 19.96 -3.76
C SER A 802 48.88 19.33 -4.07
N LEU A 803 48.46 18.33 -3.29
CA LEU A 803 47.24 17.58 -3.57
C LEU A 803 45.95 18.40 -3.39
N ASP A 804 45.97 19.51 -2.66
CA ASP A 804 44.85 20.46 -2.60
C ASP A 804 44.53 21.09 -3.97
N LYS A 805 45.53 21.22 -4.85
CA LYS A 805 45.34 21.70 -6.23
C LYS A 805 44.88 20.59 -7.17
N VAL A 806 45.29 19.35 -6.93
CA VAL A 806 44.91 18.19 -7.76
C VAL A 806 43.46 17.77 -7.49
N SER A 807 43.09 17.69 -6.22
CA SER A 807 41.77 17.20 -5.75
C SER A 807 40.75 18.31 -5.46
N GLY A 808 41.18 19.56 -5.35
CA GLY A 808 40.37 20.66 -4.79
C GLY A 808 40.27 20.67 -3.25
N ASN A 809 40.72 19.62 -2.56
CA ASN A 809 40.55 19.48 -1.10
C ASN A 809 41.67 20.17 -0.29
N ALA A 810 41.33 21.29 0.37
CA ALA A 810 42.23 22.08 1.22
C ALA A 810 42.83 21.33 2.44
N ASN A 811 42.30 20.15 2.80
CA ASN A 811 42.90 19.28 3.81
C ASN A 811 44.22 18.67 3.32
N LEU A 812 44.37 18.42 2.02
CA LEU A 812 45.50 17.70 1.43
C LEU A 812 46.72 18.59 1.08
N LYS A 813 46.67 19.90 1.41
CA LYS A 813 47.69 20.93 1.08
C LYS A 813 49.14 20.64 1.50
N ASP A 814 49.33 19.82 2.54
CA ASP A 814 50.67 19.44 3.05
C ASP A 814 51.17 18.12 2.41
N LEU A 815 50.34 17.45 1.59
CA LEU A 815 50.74 16.36 0.70
C LEU A 815 51.07 16.90 -0.70
N TYR A 816 52.04 16.26 -1.36
CA TYR A 816 52.59 16.66 -2.65
C TYR A 816 52.84 15.44 -3.53
N VAL A 817 52.70 15.60 -4.85
CA VAL A 817 52.99 14.59 -5.86
C VAL A 817 53.93 15.12 -6.94
N ARG A 818 54.66 14.22 -7.58
CA ARG A 818 55.68 14.54 -8.59
C ARG A 818 55.03 14.98 -9.92
N VAL A 819 55.57 16.04 -10.52
CA VAL A 819 55.20 16.48 -11.87
C VAL A 819 56.45 16.67 -12.73
N SER A 820 56.30 16.63 -14.05
CA SER A 820 57.34 16.97 -15.01
C SER A 820 57.66 18.48 -15.01
N ASP A 821 58.69 18.89 -15.75
CA ASP A 821 59.03 20.31 -15.88
C ASP A 821 58.07 21.10 -16.81
N ASP A 822 57.27 20.41 -17.63
CA ASP A 822 56.14 20.97 -18.39
C ASP A 822 54.78 20.86 -17.67
N GLY A 823 54.74 20.27 -16.47
CA GLY A 823 53.56 20.31 -15.59
C GLY A 823 52.61 19.11 -15.66
N GLN A 824 52.95 18.06 -16.41
CA GLN A 824 52.20 16.80 -16.42
C GLN A 824 52.47 15.99 -15.14
N MET A 825 51.49 15.19 -14.71
CA MET A 825 51.65 14.21 -13.63
C MET A 825 52.75 13.20 -13.99
N HIS A 826 53.68 12.96 -13.05
CA HIS A 826 54.80 12.04 -13.26
C HIS A 826 54.45 10.66 -12.71
N TYR A 827 53.83 9.85 -13.56
CA TYR A 827 53.62 8.42 -13.34
C TYR A 827 54.94 7.65 -13.23
N VAL A 828 54.86 6.40 -12.76
CA VAL A 828 56.02 5.57 -12.43
C VAL A 828 56.10 4.36 -13.36
N ASP A 829 57.12 4.35 -14.22
CA ASP A 829 57.38 3.31 -15.23
C ASP A 829 57.56 1.87 -14.67
N ASP A 830 57.72 1.73 -13.34
CA ASP A 830 57.89 0.43 -12.66
C ASP A 830 56.57 -0.38 -12.51
N TYR A 831 55.41 0.22 -12.80
CA TYR A 831 54.09 -0.40 -12.64
C TYR A 831 53.40 -0.62 -14.00
N GLU A 832 52.84 -1.81 -14.23
CA GLU A 832 52.29 -2.22 -15.52
C GLU A 832 51.03 -1.44 -15.94
N ASP A 833 50.32 -0.84 -14.99
CA ASP A 833 49.12 -0.02 -15.22
C ASP A 833 49.45 1.46 -15.54
N GLY A 834 50.67 1.92 -15.24
CA GLY A 834 51.09 3.31 -15.37
C GLY A 834 50.34 4.31 -14.48
N THR A 835 49.56 3.90 -13.47
CA THR A 835 48.70 4.84 -12.70
C THR A 835 49.36 5.43 -11.45
N PHE A 836 50.40 4.78 -10.92
CA PHE A 836 51.03 5.16 -9.65
C PHE A 836 51.95 6.38 -9.77
N VAL A 837 51.93 7.24 -8.74
CA VAL A 837 52.84 8.40 -8.59
C VAL A 837 53.55 8.39 -7.23
N ASP A 838 54.73 9.03 -7.15
CA ASP A 838 55.45 9.25 -5.89
C ASP A 838 54.69 10.26 -4.98
N LEU A 839 54.35 9.85 -3.75
CA LEU A 839 53.68 10.69 -2.73
C LEU A 839 54.68 11.23 -1.69
N PHE A 840 54.59 12.53 -1.39
CA PHE A 840 55.43 13.22 -0.41
C PHE A 840 54.60 14.01 0.62
N GLU A 841 55.11 14.15 1.84
CA GLU A 841 54.55 14.99 2.90
C GLU A 841 55.52 16.13 3.29
N LEU A 842 55.00 17.35 3.47
CA LEU A 842 55.75 18.56 3.78
C LEU A 842 56.03 18.73 5.30
N ARG A 843 56.87 17.85 5.84
CA ARG A 843 57.20 17.78 7.28
C ARG A 843 58.15 18.88 7.76
N GLU A 844 57.99 19.33 9.01
CA GLU A 844 59.00 20.18 9.68
C GLU A 844 60.22 19.37 10.14
N TYR A 845 61.37 19.66 9.54
CA TYR A 845 62.65 19.02 9.83
C TYR A 845 63.22 19.50 11.17
N LYS A 846 63.00 18.72 12.23
CA LYS A 846 63.68 18.88 13.52
C LYS A 846 65.09 18.25 13.41
N PRO A 847 66.19 19.01 13.64
CA PRO A 847 67.52 18.60 13.20
C PRO A 847 68.15 17.51 14.07
N ALA A 848 67.86 16.24 13.75
CA ALA A 848 68.54 15.08 14.31
C ALA A 848 69.91 14.85 13.64
N ARG A 849 70.99 15.22 14.36
CA ARG A 849 72.41 14.85 14.12
C ARG A 849 73.11 15.38 12.85
N LEU A 850 72.49 15.45 11.67
CA LEU A 850 73.19 15.78 10.41
C LEU A 850 73.62 17.25 10.26
N ALA A 851 72.89 18.21 10.86
CA ALA A 851 73.19 19.64 10.75
C ALA A 851 74.62 20.02 11.22
N SER A 852 75.20 19.24 12.13
CA SER A 852 76.56 19.43 12.63
C SER A 852 77.68 18.99 11.67
N ALA A 853 77.36 18.10 10.71
CA ALA A 853 78.29 17.68 9.65
C ALA A 853 78.20 18.64 8.45
N ALA A 854 77.00 18.89 7.93
CA ALA A 854 76.78 19.78 6.79
C ALA A 854 77.27 21.21 7.04
N LYS A 855 77.10 21.74 8.26
CA LYS A 855 77.66 23.05 8.64
C LYS A 855 79.20 23.05 8.59
N LYS A 856 79.84 21.98 9.05
CA LYS A 856 81.30 21.82 9.04
C LYS A 856 81.87 21.72 7.62
N GLU A 857 81.11 21.12 6.70
CA GLU A 857 81.46 21.00 5.29
C GLU A 857 81.27 22.33 4.54
N ALA A 858 80.20 23.08 4.83
CA ALA A 858 80.00 24.43 4.31
C ALA A 858 81.08 25.42 4.81
N GLU A 859 81.41 25.39 6.10
CA GLU A 859 82.51 26.16 6.70
C GLU A 859 83.91 25.77 6.15
N ALA A 860 84.04 24.63 5.47
CA ALA A 860 85.29 24.18 4.84
C ALA A 860 85.38 24.50 3.33
N ASN A 861 84.24 24.68 2.65
CA ASN A 861 84.17 24.82 1.19
C ASN A 861 83.77 26.24 0.70
N ASP A 862 83.53 27.18 1.61
CA ASP A 862 83.22 28.60 1.32
C ASP A 862 82.01 28.81 0.38
N THR A 863 81.02 27.92 0.48
CA THR A 863 79.75 27.99 -0.26
C THR A 863 78.66 28.65 0.58
N GLU A 864 77.82 29.51 -0.04
CA GLU A 864 76.77 30.25 0.67
C GLU A 864 75.80 29.35 1.46
N ALA A 865 75.37 29.84 2.62
CA ALA A 865 74.53 29.12 3.54
C ALA A 865 73.16 28.78 2.91
N LEU A 866 72.89 27.49 2.73
CA LEU A 866 71.69 26.98 2.10
C LEU A 866 70.40 27.49 2.77
N GLN A 867 69.48 27.92 1.90
CA GLN A 867 68.11 28.38 2.14
C GLN A 867 67.47 27.81 3.43
N THR A 868 67.28 28.65 4.45
CA THR A 868 66.89 28.25 5.81
C THR A 868 65.38 27.96 5.96
N GLY A 869 64.85 27.06 5.14
CA GLY A 869 63.51 26.50 5.31
C GLY A 869 63.49 25.44 6.41
N ARG A 870 62.46 25.46 7.27
CA ARG A 870 62.22 24.39 8.27
C ARG A 870 61.44 23.20 7.71
N LYS A 871 60.81 23.33 6.54
CA LYS A 871 59.98 22.30 5.91
C LYS A 871 60.69 21.66 4.72
N TYR A 872 60.63 20.33 4.62
CA TYR A 872 61.20 19.50 3.55
C TYR A 872 60.15 18.48 3.10
N LEU A 873 60.27 17.99 1.87
CA LEU A 873 59.50 16.82 1.44
C LEU A 873 60.12 15.54 2.01
N CYS A 874 59.27 14.68 2.56
CA CYS A 874 59.55 13.30 2.96
C CYS A 874 58.72 12.38 2.06
N THR A 875 59.32 11.39 1.39
CA THR A 875 58.53 10.34 0.73
C THR A 875 57.64 9.65 1.75
N VAL A 876 56.40 9.36 1.38
CA VAL A 876 55.47 8.55 2.16
C VAL A 876 55.31 7.17 1.53
N GLY A 877 55.13 7.11 0.22
CA GLY A 877 54.97 5.88 -0.55
C GLY A 877 54.69 6.17 -2.02
N ARG A 878 54.09 5.21 -2.73
CA ARG A 878 53.50 5.41 -4.05
C ARG A 878 52.01 5.09 -3.97
N THR A 879 51.18 5.87 -4.67
CA THR A 879 49.72 5.73 -4.69
C THR A 879 49.16 6.03 -6.08
N ASN A 880 48.06 5.39 -6.44
CA ASN A 880 47.18 5.78 -7.55
C ASN A 880 45.92 6.52 -7.05
N ARG A 881 45.58 6.43 -5.75
CA ARG A 881 44.48 7.15 -5.11
C ARG A 881 44.91 8.57 -4.74
N LEU A 882 44.46 9.55 -5.52
CA LEU A 882 44.84 10.97 -5.43
C LEU A 882 43.74 11.91 -4.91
N ILE A 883 42.55 11.36 -4.67
CA ILE A 883 41.36 12.05 -4.14
C ILE A 883 40.90 11.31 -2.87
N GLY A 884 40.48 12.07 -1.86
CA GLY A 884 40.08 11.60 -0.53
C GLY A 884 39.76 12.80 0.38
N GLU A 885 39.09 12.57 1.51
CA GLU A 885 38.65 13.65 2.42
C GLU A 885 39.75 14.09 3.38
N ALA A 886 40.55 13.15 3.85
CA ALA A 886 41.63 13.33 4.81
C ALA A 886 42.98 12.84 4.25
N PRO A 887 44.11 13.38 4.76
CA PRO A 887 45.43 12.86 4.42
C PRO A 887 45.61 11.38 4.75
N ALA A 888 44.86 10.84 5.73
CA ALA A 888 44.91 9.44 6.10
C ALA A 888 44.50 8.51 4.94
N ASP A 889 43.47 8.86 4.18
CA ASP A 889 42.90 8.03 3.11
C ASP A 889 43.91 7.84 1.97
N ILE A 890 44.57 8.93 1.57
CA ILE A 890 45.62 8.97 0.55
C ILE A 890 46.85 8.16 0.99
N ILE A 891 47.23 8.27 2.26
CA ILE A 891 48.38 7.55 2.84
C ILE A 891 48.04 6.06 3.03
N ASN A 892 46.79 5.73 3.36
CA ASN A 892 46.35 4.35 3.53
C ASN A 892 46.29 3.60 2.20
N GLY A 893 45.89 4.27 1.11
CA GLY A 893 45.95 3.77 -0.26
C GLY A 893 47.35 3.69 -0.88
N CYS A 894 48.42 4.04 -0.15
CA CYS A 894 49.77 3.79 -0.63
C CYS A 894 50.13 2.30 -0.56
N VAL A 895 50.91 1.84 -1.54
CA VAL A 895 51.42 0.46 -1.66
C VAL A 895 52.04 -0.01 -0.34
N ARG A 896 51.68 -1.23 0.09
CA ARG A 896 52.16 -1.85 1.33
C ARG A 896 53.35 -2.78 1.11
N ASP A 897 54.02 -3.11 2.20
CA ASP A 897 54.99 -4.21 2.29
C ASP A 897 54.37 -5.46 2.93
N ASP A 898 55.15 -6.55 2.94
CA ASP A 898 54.79 -7.88 3.44
C ASP A 898 54.44 -7.91 4.95
N ALA A 899 54.53 -6.77 5.65
CA ALA A 899 54.14 -6.56 7.04
C ALA A 899 53.00 -5.53 7.20
N GLY A 900 52.31 -5.18 6.11
CA GLY A 900 51.19 -4.24 6.09
C GLY A 900 51.58 -2.76 6.24
N ALA A 901 52.88 -2.43 6.36
CA ALA A 901 53.34 -1.05 6.50
C ALA A 901 53.45 -0.35 5.13
N THR A 902 53.37 0.98 5.11
CA THR A 902 53.50 1.75 3.86
C THR A 902 54.92 1.64 3.29
N LYS A 903 55.03 1.14 2.06
CA LYS A 903 56.29 0.85 1.38
C LYS A 903 56.92 2.14 0.85
N VAL A 904 58.01 2.58 1.48
CA VAL A 904 58.72 3.81 1.12
C VAL A 904 59.72 3.55 -0.01
N PHE A 905 59.51 4.15 -1.18
CA PHE A 905 60.39 4.03 -2.34
C PHE A 905 61.48 5.12 -2.38
N PRO A 906 62.68 4.86 -2.93
CA PRO A 906 63.68 5.90 -3.17
C PRO A 906 63.21 6.88 -4.25
N ALA A 907 63.35 8.19 -4.01
CA ALA A 907 62.98 9.24 -4.97
C ALA A 907 64.11 9.65 -5.95
N PHE A 908 65.30 9.05 -5.80
CA PHE A 908 66.57 9.41 -6.48
C PHE A 908 67.42 8.17 -6.76
#